data_AF-R9T8D7-F1
#
_entry.id   AF-R9T8D7-F1
#
_cell.length_a   1.000
_cell.length_b   1.000
_cell.length_c   1.000
_cell.angle_alpha   90.00
_cell.angle_beta   90.00
_cell.angle_gamma   90.00
#
_symmetry.space_group_name_H-M   'P 1'
#
loop_
_entity.id
_entity.type
_entity.pdbx_description
1 polymer ?
#
loop_
_entity_poly.entity_id
_entity_poly.type
_entity_poly.pdbx_seq_one_letter_code
_entity_poly.pdbx_strand_id
1 'polypeptide(L)'
;MVSLLLFSKKEGNNGGIFIQSRNKLAIALIALVALMLVIPLGMVTSDNQSDQTQSHVLSSSLDDFTFKEVYTTTGTGSSAVTTMTGYSVSAKTTNLKGDVVIPDSYKDLPVVRIDANGFRNCYDMTSVLIPYTIKTVGINAFTNCLKLNAVYYNSNSATSVETPYTDLTSPWYNAGSELNVVFGNIVTSISPYCFYNANHLKSVTLSPSTTTIGVHAFDKSSLESITIEHATKIDECAFKDCKQLNNLILPDSLTVIGVSAFQGCSSIESINIPKAVTNISNLAFADCTKLATINYNCNATSVSYSNTTSAWLNTGKDTENVTVVLSDDVKVLPSSAFYWFENLHSIIMNQTLTEFGQNAFYNCINLEEITIPASVTTLGSNAFYNCYKLAQINYNASNATGSISGSNIGKDVDDCILVIGESVTALQLSMFSNLDYYGTVYYNAPSVADLSVGSSSTPVFNSTGYRLYYSDPEKLAGFKLIIGDNVTNIPSGIFQKSSYLIEVTIGESVISIANSAFSGCQRLAVINYNAVAVSDASYTASTSPYGDSKAENQAGNSVAGGITLRIGENVRYIPESIFYNLVHLKNIEFNAKSLNEKIYTSSTTPWYNAGLSESEVTVTIGDNVTQIPAYCFAYFTSLKQASIGALVESIGNQAFAQTSLESITMPKTVQYTASSFPASAEVIKLDTFTITYNSNGGSEITSHKILQDRMLTKPDNPTKDGFTFAGWYSDAELTTEYDFNEPVTSDVTLYASWTVNNTDNPSDKHTSEDLPLWVYIVILLLCIVMFALICKVVL
;
A
#
# COMPACT_ATOMS: atom_id res chain seq x y z
N MET A 1 17.97 18.89 -40.62
CA MET A 1 16.80 18.35 -41.36
C MET A 1 15.58 18.17 -40.44
N VAL A 2 15.31 19.12 -39.52
CA VAL A 2 14.20 19.06 -38.53
C VAL A 2 13.16 20.18 -38.73
N SER A 3 13.35 21.06 -39.72
CA SER A 3 12.46 22.21 -39.94
C SER A 3 11.33 21.99 -40.95
N LEU A 4 10.95 20.75 -41.29
CA LEU A 4 10.03 20.50 -42.43
C LEU A 4 8.78 19.65 -42.14
N LEU A 5 8.39 19.42 -40.87
CA LEU A 5 7.25 18.56 -40.54
C LEU A 5 6.15 19.16 -39.64
N LEU A 6 6.04 20.48 -39.51
CA LEU A 6 4.91 21.10 -38.79
C LEU A 6 4.29 22.27 -39.55
N PHE A 7 3.48 21.95 -40.56
CA PHE A 7 2.32 22.77 -40.96
C PHE A 7 1.20 21.86 -41.47
N SER A 8 0.21 21.56 -40.61
CA SER A 8 -1.22 21.43 -40.97
C SER A 8 -2.05 21.24 -39.69
N LYS A 9 -3.20 21.92 -39.62
CA LYS A 9 -4.05 22.16 -38.44
C LYS A 9 -5.45 21.58 -38.69
N LYS A 10 -6.05 20.99 -37.63
CA LYS A 10 -7.48 20.67 -37.39
C LYS A 10 -8.10 19.59 -38.31
N GLU A 11 -8.86 18.59 -37.84
CA GLU A 11 -9.98 18.60 -36.88
C GLU A 11 -10.38 17.15 -36.48
N GLY A 12 -11.02 16.94 -35.33
CA GLY A 12 -11.89 15.77 -35.07
C GLY A 12 -11.56 14.88 -33.86
N ASN A 13 -12.57 14.68 -33.00
CA ASN A 13 -12.61 13.90 -31.75
C ASN A 13 -12.03 12.48 -31.77
N ASN A 14 -11.62 12.03 -30.56
CA ASN A 14 -11.28 10.68 -30.07
C ASN A 14 -9.78 10.30 -30.07
N GLY A 15 -9.27 9.91 -28.89
CA GLY A 15 -8.08 9.06 -28.77
C GLY A 15 -7.04 9.50 -27.74
N GLY A 16 -7.25 9.18 -26.47
CA GLY A 16 -6.21 9.22 -25.44
C GLY A 16 -5.24 8.05 -25.59
N ILE A 17 -4.36 8.09 -26.61
CA ILE A 17 -3.19 7.19 -26.76
C ILE A 17 -2.07 7.96 -27.50
N PHE A 18 -1.50 9.03 -26.95
CA PHE A 18 -0.40 9.73 -27.67
C PHE A 18 0.68 10.40 -26.81
N ILE A 19 0.83 10.03 -25.53
CA ILE A 19 1.92 10.52 -24.67
C ILE A 19 3.03 9.48 -24.45
N GLN A 20 2.71 8.17 -24.37
CA GLN A 20 3.73 7.11 -24.22
C GLN A 20 4.62 6.90 -25.47
N SER A 21 4.14 7.22 -26.68
CA SER A 21 4.92 7.02 -27.91
C SER A 21 5.97 8.10 -28.16
N ARG A 22 5.85 9.27 -27.53
CA ARG A 22 6.77 10.41 -27.74
C ARG A 22 8.07 10.29 -26.93
N ASN A 23 8.02 9.72 -25.73
CA ASN A 23 9.22 9.38 -24.96
C ASN A 23 9.96 8.16 -25.54
N LYS A 24 9.23 7.16 -26.05
CA LYS A 24 9.83 6.03 -26.79
C LYS A 24 10.52 6.49 -28.08
N LEU A 25 9.97 7.47 -28.81
CA LEU A 25 10.58 7.98 -30.04
C LEU A 25 11.79 8.89 -29.78
N ALA A 26 11.77 9.71 -28.71
CA ALA A 26 12.88 10.57 -28.33
C ALA A 26 14.08 9.76 -27.77
N ILE A 27 13.81 8.72 -26.97
CA ILE A 27 14.83 7.81 -26.45
C ILE A 27 15.32 6.86 -27.54
N ALA A 28 14.45 6.37 -28.42
CA ALA A 28 14.88 5.65 -29.62
C ALA A 28 15.74 6.54 -30.53
N LEU A 29 15.47 7.85 -30.65
CA LEU A 29 16.34 8.78 -31.38
C LEU A 29 17.69 9.00 -30.67
N ILE A 30 17.72 9.07 -29.34
CA ILE A 30 18.97 9.19 -28.56
C ILE A 30 19.79 7.89 -28.64
N ALA A 31 19.15 6.73 -28.61
CA ALA A 31 19.77 5.42 -28.85
C ALA A 31 20.24 5.28 -30.30
N LEU A 32 19.49 5.79 -31.29
CA LEU A 32 19.89 5.82 -32.71
C LEU A 32 21.06 6.79 -32.94
N VAL A 33 21.11 7.92 -32.22
CA VAL A 33 22.19 8.91 -32.25
C VAL A 33 23.44 8.36 -31.53
N ALA A 34 23.28 7.58 -30.45
CA ALA A 34 24.36 6.81 -29.83
C ALA A 34 24.85 5.67 -30.74
N LEU A 35 23.95 5.01 -31.49
CA LEU A 35 24.32 4.04 -32.54
C LEU A 35 25.08 4.71 -33.70
N MET A 36 24.79 5.97 -34.02
CA MET A 36 25.48 6.72 -35.09
C MET A 36 26.80 7.39 -34.64
N LEU A 37 27.03 7.55 -33.34
CA LEU A 37 28.25 8.16 -32.78
C LEU A 37 29.32 7.15 -32.33
N VAL A 38 28.99 5.85 -32.27
CA VAL A 38 29.91 4.77 -31.82
C VAL A 38 30.28 3.78 -32.94
N ILE A 39 29.92 4.04 -34.19
CA ILE A 39 30.46 3.30 -35.34
C ILE A 39 31.77 4.01 -35.77
N PRO A 40 32.96 3.40 -35.62
CA PRO A 40 34.03 3.72 -36.55
C PRO A 40 33.50 3.31 -37.93
N LEU A 41 33.28 4.28 -38.82
CA LEU A 41 33.00 4.01 -40.23
C LEU A 41 34.09 3.08 -40.76
N GLY A 42 33.75 1.81 -40.91
CA GLY A 42 34.65 0.79 -41.39
C GLY A 42 34.04 -0.58 -41.19
N MET A 43 33.24 -1.01 -42.18
CA MET A 43 33.12 -2.39 -42.67
C MET A 43 31.69 -2.73 -43.11
N VAL A 44 31.30 -2.19 -44.27
CA VAL A 44 30.61 -2.97 -45.31
C VAL A 44 31.15 -2.49 -46.66
N THR A 45 32.07 -3.24 -47.26
CA THR A 45 32.12 -3.42 -48.72
C THR A 45 32.80 -4.75 -49.01
N SER A 46 32.02 -5.70 -49.53
CA SER A 46 32.53 -6.64 -50.51
C SER A 46 32.96 -5.87 -51.77
N ASP A 47 34.03 -6.35 -52.39
CA ASP A 47 34.57 -6.05 -53.73
C ASP A 47 35.63 -4.94 -53.89
N ASN A 48 36.84 -5.43 -54.20
CA ASN A 48 37.84 -4.92 -55.15
C ASN A 48 37.78 -3.43 -55.54
N GLN A 49 38.65 -2.60 -54.97
CA GLN A 49 39.78 -1.96 -55.68
C GLN A 49 40.49 -0.95 -54.77
N SER A 50 41.77 -0.75 -55.06
CA SER A 50 42.73 0.17 -54.44
C SER A 50 42.20 1.60 -54.28
N ASP A 51 42.23 2.13 -53.05
CA ASP A 51 42.68 3.51 -52.87
C ASP A 51 43.18 3.78 -51.45
N GLN A 52 44.28 4.54 -51.37
CA GLN A 52 44.98 4.85 -50.13
C GLN A 52 44.26 5.96 -49.35
N THR A 53 43.64 5.59 -48.23
CA THR A 53 43.33 6.53 -47.14
C THR A 53 43.81 5.89 -45.83
N GLN A 54 44.50 6.68 -45.00
CA GLN A 54 45.16 6.23 -43.78
C GLN A 54 44.20 5.44 -42.89
N SER A 55 44.42 4.12 -42.84
CA SER A 55 43.74 3.22 -41.92
C SER A 55 44.25 3.46 -40.51
N HIS A 56 43.33 3.67 -39.56
CA HIS A 56 43.63 3.34 -38.17
C HIS A 56 43.91 1.83 -38.13
N VAL A 57 45.20 1.47 -38.06
CA VAL A 57 45.66 0.10 -37.97
C VAL A 57 45.22 -0.45 -36.61
N LEU A 58 44.23 -1.34 -36.62
CA LEU A 58 43.84 -2.17 -35.48
C LEU A 58 45.08 -3.00 -35.05
N SER A 59 45.49 -2.88 -33.78
CA SER A 59 46.90 -2.90 -33.39
C SER A 59 47.46 -4.18 -32.74
N SER A 60 47.01 -5.38 -33.14
CA SER A 60 47.64 -6.63 -32.69
C SER A 60 48.03 -7.55 -33.85
N SER A 61 49.29 -8.00 -33.85
CA SER A 61 49.83 -9.00 -34.78
C SER A 61 49.49 -10.42 -34.29
N LEU A 62 49.45 -11.40 -35.20
CA LEU A 62 49.36 -12.82 -34.81
C LEU A 62 50.50 -13.24 -33.85
N ASP A 63 51.65 -12.57 -33.93
CA ASP A 63 52.82 -12.82 -33.06
C ASP A 63 52.61 -12.40 -31.59
N ASP A 64 51.60 -11.57 -31.33
CA ASP A 64 51.23 -11.12 -29.98
C ASP A 64 50.49 -12.20 -29.18
N PHE A 65 50.10 -13.30 -29.84
CA PHE A 65 49.29 -14.35 -29.27
C PHE A 65 49.99 -15.71 -29.20
N THR A 66 49.52 -16.54 -28.27
CA THR A 66 49.80 -17.98 -28.20
C THR A 66 48.53 -18.74 -28.52
N PHE A 67 48.60 -19.71 -29.44
CA PHE A 67 47.49 -20.55 -29.85
C PHE A 67 47.69 -22.00 -29.39
N LYS A 68 46.66 -22.63 -28.81
CA LYS A 68 46.68 -24.06 -28.44
C LYS A 68 45.53 -24.80 -29.10
N GLU A 69 45.78 -26.01 -29.58
CA GLU A 69 44.76 -26.84 -30.23
C GLU A 69 43.66 -27.23 -29.23
N VAL A 70 42.40 -27.08 -29.65
CA VAL A 70 41.21 -27.44 -28.89
C VAL A 70 40.56 -28.66 -29.55
N TYR A 71 40.25 -29.66 -28.72
CA TYR A 71 39.66 -30.92 -29.15
C TYR A 71 38.32 -31.14 -28.46
N THR A 72 37.34 -31.73 -29.15
CA THR A 72 36.09 -32.22 -28.56
C THR A 72 35.99 -33.72 -28.72
N THR A 73 35.58 -34.40 -27.67
CA THR A 73 35.35 -35.85 -27.67
C THR A 73 33.85 -36.14 -27.72
N THR A 74 33.39 -36.84 -28.75
CA THR A 74 31.99 -37.27 -28.89
C THR A 74 31.87 -38.79 -28.68
N GLY A 75 30.93 -39.21 -27.83
CA GLY A 75 30.72 -40.60 -27.44
C GLY A 75 31.25 -40.92 -26.03
N THR A 76 30.89 -42.07 -25.48
CA THR A 76 31.35 -42.56 -24.16
C THR A 76 32.11 -43.89 -24.31
N GLY A 77 33.16 -44.09 -23.51
CA GLY A 77 33.97 -45.32 -23.52
C GLY A 77 34.87 -45.46 -24.75
N SER A 78 35.17 -46.70 -25.14
CA SER A 78 36.15 -47.06 -26.19
C SER A 78 35.79 -46.59 -27.62
N SER A 79 34.58 -46.06 -27.82
CA SER A 79 34.07 -45.55 -29.11
C SER A 79 34.15 -44.02 -29.21
N ALA A 80 34.76 -43.35 -28.22
CA ALA A 80 34.88 -41.91 -28.17
C ALA A 80 35.81 -41.39 -29.29
N VAL A 81 35.28 -40.54 -30.17
CA VAL A 81 36.03 -39.90 -31.25
C VAL A 81 36.46 -38.52 -30.78
N THR A 82 37.77 -38.23 -30.83
CA THR A 82 38.32 -36.92 -30.50
C THR A 82 38.66 -36.18 -31.79
N THR A 83 38.00 -35.03 -32.01
CA THR A 83 38.17 -34.21 -33.22
C THR A 83 38.69 -32.84 -32.82
N MET A 84 39.69 -32.33 -33.54
CA MET A 84 40.15 -30.94 -33.36
C MET A 84 39.07 -29.98 -33.86
N THR A 85 38.68 -29.02 -33.02
CA THR A 85 37.57 -28.10 -33.29
C THR A 85 37.99 -26.64 -33.43
N GLY A 86 39.23 -26.30 -33.13
CA GLY A 86 39.77 -24.96 -33.30
C GLY A 86 40.99 -24.70 -32.43
N TYR A 87 41.28 -23.42 -32.21
CA TYR A 87 42.35 -22.95 -31.33
C TYR A 87 41.81 -22.16 -30.13
N SER A 88 42.48 -22.25 -28.99
CA SER A 88 42.37 -21.27 -27.92
C SER A 88 43.43 -20.17 -28.08
N VAL A 89 43.19 -19.00 -27.52
CA VAL A 89 44.10 -17.84 -27.60
C VAL A 89 44.47 -17.31 -26.21
N SER A 90 45.74 -16.90 -26.07
CA SER A 90 46.28 -16.13 -24.92
C SER A 90 47.21 -15.05 -25.45
N ALA A 91 47.34 -13.93 -24.74
CA ALA A 91 48.42 -12.97 -24.94
C ALA A 91 49.77 -13.63 -24.64
N LYS A 92 50.77 -13.36 -25.48
CA LYS A 92 52.16 -13.80 -25.29
C LYS A 92 52.92 -12.93 -24.30
N THR A 93 52.42 -11.73 -24.03
CA THR A 93 53.02 -10.70 -23.17
C THR A 93 51.95 -9.90 -22.44
N THR A 94 52.28 -9.33 -21.29
CA THR A 94 51.42 -8.38 -20.55
C THR A 94 51.49 -6.95 -21.09
N ASN A 95 52.38 -6.68 -22.05
CA ASN A 95 52.63 -5.35 -22.61
C ASN A 95 51.79 -5.07 -23.88
N LEU A 96 50.67 -5.74 -24.07
CA LEU A 96 49.73 -5.38 -25.13
C LEU A 96 49.21 -3.96 -24.89
N LYS A 97 49.28 -3.10 -25.91
CA LYS A 97 48.93 -1.68 -25.82
C LYS A 97 47.81 -1.34 -26.77
N GLY A 98 46.95 -0.41 -26.35
CA GLY A 98 45.91 0.12 -27.23
C GLY A 98 44.83 -0.92 -27.52
N ASP A 99 44.33 -0.90 -28.76
CA ASP A 99 43.22 -1.74 -29.20
C ASP A 99 43.72 -3.11 -29.64
N VAL A 100 43.18 -4.17 -29.04
CA VAL A 100 43.56 -5.56 -29.34
C VAL A 100 42.45 -6.23 -30.13
N VAL A 101 42.80 -6.86 -31.26
CA VAL A 101 41.87 -7.62 -32.08
C VAL A 101 42.24 -9.10 -32.01
N ILE A 102 41.38 -9.88 -31.38
CA ILE A 102 41.53 -11.34 -31.38
C ILE A 102 41.15 -11.85 -32.78
N PRO A 103 42.01 -12.64 -33.44
CA PRO A 103 41.72 -13.16 -34.78
C PRO A 103 40.59 -14.19 -34.73
N ASP A 104 39.76 -14.22 -35.77
CA ASP A 104 38.67 -15.19 -35.95
C ASP A 104 39.20 -16.61 -36.23
N SER A 105 40.38 -16.71 -36.83
CA SER A 105 40.98 -17.96 -37.28
C SER A 105 42.50 -17.95 -37.13
N TYR A 106 43.07 -19.14 -36.99
CA TYR A 106 44.50 -19.39 -37.00
C TYR A 106 44.74 -20.70 -37.76
N LYS A 107 45.63 -20.68 -38.76
CA LYS A 107 45.92 -21.84 -39.64
C LYS A 107 44.65 -22.52 -40.19
N ASP A 108 43.77 -21.72 -40.79
CA ASP A 108 42.51 -22.13 -41.42
C ASP A 108 41.48 -22.80 -40.49
N LEU A 109 41.69 -22.72 -39.17
CA LEU A 109 40.75 -23.20 -38.16
C LEU A 109 40.29 -22.05 -37.25
N PRO A 110 39.05 -22.08 -36.74
CA PRO A 110 38.53 -21.00 -35.93
C PRO A 110 39.26 -20.89 -34.58
N VAL A 111 39.43 -19.67 -34.09
CA VAL A 111 39.79 -19.42 -32.69
C VAL A 111 38.49 -19.47 -31.88
N VAL A 112 38.33 -20.51 -31.06
CA VAL A 112 37.06 -20.89 -30.44
C VAL A 112 36.94 -20.55 -28.95
N ARG A 113 38.05 -20.16 -28.31
CA ARG A 113 38.08 -19.85 -26.86
C ARG A 113 39.21 -18.90 -26.49
N ILE A 114 38.96 -18.04 -25.50
CA ILE A 114 40.02 -17.34 -24.75
C ILE A 114 40.42 -18.19 -23.54
N ASP A 115 41.70 -18.47 -23.38
CA ASP A 115 42.18 -19.31 -22.28
C ASP A 115 42.00 -18.67 -20.90
N ALA A 116 41.98 -19.52 -19.87
CA ALA A 116 42.07 -19.06 -18.49
C ALA A 116 43.36 -18.25 -18.30
N ASN A 117 43.24 -17.06 -17.69
CA ASN A 117 44.31 -16.06 -17.57
C ASN A 117 44.89 -15.57 -18.90
N GLY A 118 44.21 -15.79 -20.04
CA GLY A 118 44.77 -15.56 -21.38
C GLY A 118 45.33 -14.15 -21.59
N PHE A 119 44.68 -13.12 -21.08
CA PHE A 119 45.06 -11.71 -21.17
C PHE A 119 45.31 -11.09 -19.78
N ARG A 120 45.50 -11.91 -18.74
CA ARG A 120 45.64 -11.41 -17.36
C ARG A 120 46.82 -10.43 -17.26
N ASN A 121 46.62 -9.34 -16.52
CA ASN A 121 47.61 -8.28 -16.31
C ASN A 121 48.04 -7.54 -17.59
N CYS A 122 47.24 -7.55 -18.68
CA CYS A 122 47.50 -6.68 -19.83
C CYS A 122 47.17 -5.22 -19.48
N TYR A 123 48.06 -4.56 -18.73
CA TYR A 123 47.81 -3.28 -18.08
C TYR A 123 47.58 -2.10 -19.05
N ASP A 124 48.13 -2.18 -20.27
CA ASP A 124 48.13 -1.09 -21.25
C ASP A 124 47.08 -1.25 -22.37
N MET A 125 46.32 -2.34 -22.38
CA MET A 125 45.25 -2.59 -23.34
C MET A 125 44.04 -1.71 -23.03
N THR A 126 43.54 -0.98 -24.03
CA THR A 126 42.42 -0.02 -23.89
C THR A 126 41.10 -0.59 -24.36
N SER A 127 41.12 -1.41 -25.41
CA SER A 127 39.94 -2.12 -25.91
C SER A 127 40.27 -3.52 -26.42
N VAL A 128 39.27 -4.39 -26.49
CA VAL A 128 39.40 -5.71 -27.12
C VAL A 128 38.21 -6.02 -28.02
N LEU A 129 38.49 -6.47 -29.24
CA LEU A 129 37.50 -7.04 -30.17
C LEU A 129 37.54 -8.57 -30.08
N ILE A 130 36.45 -9.16 -29.61
CA ILE A 130 36.25 -10.61 -29.48
C ILE A 130 35.44 -11.09 -30.69
N PRO A 131 35.99 -11.96 -31.56
CA PRO A 131 35.32 -12.43 -32.77
C PRO A 131 34.23 -13.47 -32.47
N TYR A 132 33.29 -13.63 -33.39
CA TYR A 132 32.11 -14.52 -33.26
C TYR A 132 32.47 -15.99 -33.09
N THR A 133 33.68 -16.37 -33.47
CA THR A 133 34.19 -17.73 -33.35
C THR A 133 34.47 -18.10 -31.89
N ILE A 134 34.73 -17.12 -31.02
CA ILE A 134 34.95 -17.32 -29.58
C ILE A 134 33.63 -17.71 -28.92
N LYS A 135 33.57 -18.96 -28.48
CA LYS A 135 32.42 -19.51 -27.75
C LYS A 135 32.58 -19.34 -26.24
N THR A 136 33.81 -19.41 -25.75
CA THR A 136 34.10 -19.37 -24.32
C THR A 136 35.17 -18.35 -23.94
N VAL A 137 34.96 -17.65 -22.83
CA VAL A 137 35.98 -16.81 -22.18
C VAL A 137 36.41 -17.47 -20.88
N GLY A 138 37.69 -17.77 -20.76
CA GLY A 138 38.26 -18.46 -19.60
C GLY A 138 38.23 -17.60 -18.32
N ILE A 139 38.27 -18.28 -17.18
CA ILE A 139 38.39 -17.63 -15.87
C ILE A 139 39.63 -16.71 -15.82
N ASN A 140 39.50 -15.55 -15.19
CA ASN A 140 40.53 -14.51 -15.13
C ASN A 140 41.09 -14.03 -16.48
N ALA A 141 40.42 -14.29 -17.60
CA ALA A 141 40.95 -13.97 -18.93
C ALA A 141 41.47 -12.54 -19.02
N PHE A 142 40.74 -11.55 -18.50
CA PHE A 142 41.07 -10.14 -18.55
C PHE A 142 41.31 -9.52 -17.16
N THR A 143 41.60 -10.35 -16.15
CA THR A 143 41.83 -9.85 -14.78
C THR A 143 42.99 -8.86 -14.73
N ASN A 144 42.81 -7.74 -14.03
CA ASN A 144 43.77 -6.63 -13.90
C ASN A 144 44.19 -5.98 -15.24
N CYS A 145 43.36 -6.03 -16.29
CA CYS A 145 43.56 -5.18 -17.47
C CYS A 145 43.12 -3.75 -17.13
N LEU A 146 43.90 -3.03 -16.33
CA LEU A 146 43.47 -1.80 -15.64
C LEU A 146 43.01 -0.66 -16.56
N LYS A 147 43.45 -0.63 -17.83
CA LYS A 147 43.05 0.38 -18.83
C LYS A 147 41.97 -0.09 -19.80
N LEU A 148 41.50 -1.34 -19.68
CA LEU A 148 40.52 -1.93 -20.59
C LEU A 148 39.13 -1.32 -20.35
N ASN A 149 38.77 -0.30 -21.11
CA ASN A 149 37.51 0.42 -20.93
C ASN A 149 36.42 -0.01 -21.95
N ALA A 150 36.77 -0.77 -22.98
CA ALA A 150 35.82 -1.23 -23.99
C ALA A 150 36.05 -2.69 -24.43
N VAL A 151 34.98 -3.47 -24.44
CA VAL A 151 34.95 -4.83 -25.01
C VAL A 151 33.87 -4.87 -26.08
N TYR A 152 34.27 -5.27 -27.28
CA TYR A 152 33.37 -5.41 -28.42
C TYR A 152 33.26 -6.89 -28.79
N TYR A 153 32.05 -7.44 -28.71
CA TYR A 153 31.77 -8.76 -29.23
C TYR A 153 31.28 -8.64 -30.67
N ASN A 154 32.16 -8.97 -31.62
CA ASN A 154 31.82 -9.04 -33.04
C ASN A 154 31.03 -10.33 -33.29
N SER A 155 29.70 -10.25 -33.32
CA SER A 155 28.82 -11.41 -33.47
C SER A 155 28.11 -11.37 -34.81
N ASN A 156 28.72 -11.98 -35.84
CA ASN A 156 28.03 -12.33 -37.08
C ASN A 156 27.49 -13.77 -37.09
N SER A 157 27.82 -14.62 -36.10
CA SER A 157 27.09 -15.89 -35.87
C SER A 157 26.98 -16.41 -34.41
N ALA A 158 27.28 -15.63 -33.35
CA ALA A 158 27.32 -16.14 -31.97
C ALA A 158 25.93 -16.19 -31.29
N THR A 159 25.53 -17.37 -30.78
CA THR A 159 24.23 -17.60 -30.10
C THR A 159 24.30 -17.41 -28.56
N SER A 160 25.50 -17.50 -27.99
CA SER A 160 25.79 -17.48 -26.55
C SER A 160 27.25 -17.05 -26.30
N VAL A 161 27.55 -16.53 -25.09
CA VAL A 161 28.92 -16.27 -24.62
C VAL A 161 29.16 -17.10 -23.37
N GLU A 162 29.76 -18.27 -23.53
CA GLU A 162 29.86 -19.28 -22.48
C GLU A 162 31.06 -19.02 -21.55
N THR A 163 30.93 -19.32 -20.26
CA THR A 163 32.07 -19.39 -19.34
C THR A 163 32.04 -20.75 -18.61
N PRO A 164 33.18 -21.41 -18.40
CA PRO A 164 33.20 -22.68 -17.69
C PRO A 164 32.88 -22.50 -16.20
N TYR A 165 32.01 -23.37 -15.69
CA TYR A 165 31.57 -23.41 -14.29
C TYR A 165 32.44 -24.37 -13.49
N THR A 166 33.28 -23.85 -12.57
CA THR A 166 33.58 -24.42 -11.23
C THR A 166 34.45 -23.44 -10.42
N ASP A 167 33.86 -22.83 -9.38
CA ASP A 167 34.49 -22.18 -8.21
C ASP A 167 35.36 -20.90 -8.40
N LEU A 168 34.66 -19.82 -8.76
CA LEU A 168 34.95 -18.38 -8.54
C LEU A 168 36.32 -17.81 -8.95
N THR A 169 36.37 -17.30 -10.20
CA THR A 169 37.08 -16.06 -10.56
C THR A 169 36.48 -15.44 -11.83
N SER A 170 36.19 -14.13 -11.82
CA SER A 170 35.62 -13.40 -12.96
C SER A 170 36.59 -13.32 -14.13
N PRO A 171 36.14 -13.42 -15.41
CA PRO A 171 36.97 -13.03 -16.54
C PRO A 171 37.39 -11.55 -16.49
N TRP A 172 36.64 -10.70 -15.79
CA TRP A 172 36.73 -9.23 -15.85
C TRP A 172 37.13 -8.58 -14.53
N TYR A 173 37.66 -9.35 -13.56
CA TYR A 173 37.99 -8.81 -12.25
C TYR A 173 39.04 -7.69 -12.37
N ASN A 174 38.70 -6.48 -11.88
CA ASN A 174 39.57 -5.31 -11.94
C ASN A 174 39.99 -4.94 -13.38
N ALA A 175 39.11 -5.19 -14.37
CA ALA A 175 39.31 -4.79 -15.75
C ALA A 175 38.73 -3.38 -15.97
N GLY A 176 39.56 -2.47 -16.49
CA GLY A 176 39.21 -1.07 -16.70
C GLY A 176 39.03 -0.27 -15.42
N SER A 177 38.71 1.01 -15.57
CA SER A 177 38.12 1.84 -14.51
C SER A 177 36.64 2.13 -14.75
N GLU A 178 36.21 2.06 -16.02
CA GLU A 178 34.82 2.21 -16.47
C GLU A 178 34.58 1.28 -17.66
N LEU A 179 34.52 -0.02 -17.41
CA LEU A 179 34.42 -1.02 -18.46
C LEU A 179 33.03 -0.96 -19.13
N ASN A 180 33.00 -0.81 -20.45
CA ASN A 180 31.79 -0.86 -21.25
C ASN A 180 31.85 -2.06 -22.20
N VAL A 181 30.73 -2.79 -22.32
CA VAL A 181 30.64 -3.97 -23.17
C VAL A 181 29.55 -3.79 -24.21
N VAL A 182 29.88 -4.06 -25.47
CA VAL A 182 28.94 -3.96 -26.59
C VAL A 182 28.82 -5.31 -27.28
N PHE A 183 27.61 -5.86 -27.32
CA PHE A 183 27.27 -7.06 -28.09
C PHE A 183 26.76 -6.69 -29.49
N GLY A 184 27.24 -7.38 -30.53
CA GLY A 184 26.68 -7.28 -31.87
C GLY A 184 25.28 -7.90 -32.00
N ASN A 185 24.60 -7.62 -33.12
CA ASN A 185 23.13 -7.67 -33.28
C ASN A 185 22.41 -9.02 -33.15
N ILE A 186 23.13 -10.13 -33.07
CA ILE A 186 22.54 -11.48 -33.13
C ILE A 186 22.73 -12.30 -31.85
N VAL A 187 23.39 -11.76 -30.82
CA VAL A 187 23.59 -12.51 -29.57
C VAL A 187 22.23 -12.78 -28.94
N THR A 188 21.86 -14.06 -28.85
CA THR A 188 20.53 -14.49 -28.37
C THR A 188 20.47 -14.77 -26.87
N SER A 189 21.61 -15.01 -26.23
CA SER A 189 21.68 -15.32 -24.80
C SER A 189 22.97 -14.82 -24.16
N ILE A 190 22.87 -14.32 -22.93
CA ILE A 190 24.02 -14.08 -22.06
C ILE A 190 24.17 -15.30 -21.16
N SER A 191 25.28 -16.02 -21.24
CA SER A 191 25.41 -17.28 -20.51
C SER A 191 25.69 -17.05 -19.03
N PRO A 192 25.53 -18.11 -18.21
CA PRO A 192 25.80 -18.02 -16.78
C PRO A 192 27.19 -17.47 -16.47
N TYR A 193 27.28 -16.65 -15.42
CA TYR A 193 28.51 -16.05 -14.89
C TYR A 193 29.33 -15.15 -15.84
N CYS A 194 28.78 -14.78 -17.02
CA CYS A 194 29.51 -14.05 -18.07
C CYS A 194 30.24 -12.79 -17.55
N PHE A 195 29.60 -12.02 -16.67
CA PHE A 195 30.11 -10.81 -16.02
C PHE A 195 30.05 -10.88 -14.50
N TYR A 196 30.08 -12.10 -13.93
CA TYR A 196 30.15 -12.29 -12.49
C TYR A 196 31.30 -11.48 -11.89
N ASN A 197 31.06 -10.69 -10.85
CA ASN A 197 32.05 -9.87 -10.14
C ASN A 197 32.91 -8.99 -11.06
N ALA A 198 32.33 -8.53 -12.19
CA ALA A 198 32.91 -7.49 -13.04
C ALA A 198 32.80 -6.14 -12.31
N ASN A 199 33.70 -5.94 -11.36
CA ASN A 199 33.60 -4.89 -10.34
C ASN A 199 33.87 -3.47 -10.84
N HIS A 200 34.22 -3.26 -12.11
CA HIS A 200 34.27 -1.95 -12.76
C HIS A 200 33.42 -1.89 -14.05
N LEU A 201 32.53 -2.87 -14.26
CA LEU A 201 31.58 -2.85 -15.38
C LEU A 201 30.60 -1.69 -15.19
N LYS A 202 30.58 -0.73 -16.10
CA LYS A 202 29.73 0.46 -16.05
C LYS A 202 28.44 0.27 -16.83
N SER A 203 28.54 -0.19 -18.08
CA SER A 203 27.40 -0.38 -18.97
C SER A 203 27.56 -1.58 -19.90
N VAL A 204 26.42 -2.14 -20.30
CA VAL A 204 26.33 -3.24 -21.26
C VAL A 204 25.25 -2.92 -22.29
N THR A 205 25.64 -2.88 -23.55
CA THR A 205 24.71 -2.80 -24.68
C THR A 205 24.41 -4.21 -25.17
N LEU A 206 23.19 -4.67 -24.91
CA LEU A 206 22.71 -5.97 -25.36
C LEU A 206 22.34 -5.95 -26.85
N SER A 207 22.35 -7.14 -27.44
CA SER A 207 21.84 -7.37 -28.79
C SER A 207 20.32 -7.27 -28.82
N PRO A 208 19.70 -6.72 -29.89
CA PRO A 208 18.26 -6.76 -30.09
C PRO A 208 17.70 -8.20 -30.15
N SER A 209 18.54 -9.20 -30.38
CA SER A 209 18.13 -10.61 -30.41
C SER A 209 18.22 -11.30 -29.03
N THR A 210 18.66 -10.61 -27.96
CA THR A 210 18.89 -11.23 -26.65
C THR A 210 17.56 -11.60 -25.98
N THR A 211 17.31 -12.90 -25.87
CA THR A 211 16.07 -13.47 -25.29
C THR A 211 16.24 -13.97 -23.85
N THR A 212 17.47 -14.29 -23.43
CA THR A 212 17.74 -14.83 -22.09
C THR A 212 18.99 -14.22 -21.44
N ILE A 213 18.88 -13.94 -20.14
CA ILE A 213 19.99 -13.53 -19.28
C ILE A 213 20.20 -14.64 -18.26
N GLY A 214 21.34 -15.31 -18.36
CA GLY A 214 21.63 -16.53 -17.61
C GLY A 214 21.92 -16.32 -16.12
N VAL A 215 21.99 -17.45 -15.43
CA VAL A 215 22.22 -17.55 -13.99
C VAL A 215 23.51 -16.81 -13.57
N HIS A 216 23.43 -15.93 -12.57
CA HIS A 216 24.57 -15.12 -12.09
C HIS A 216 25.28 -14.28 -13.18
N ALA A 217 24.66 -13.99 -14.32
CA ALA A 217 25.31 -13.32 -15.46
C ALA A 217 26.01 -12.01 -15.10
N PHE A 218 25.43 -11.20 -14.20
CA PHE A 218 25.93 -9.91 -13.74
C PHE A 218 26.10 -9.84 -12.22
N ASP A 219 26.02 -10.96 -11.50
CA ASP A 219 26.08 -10.99 -10.03
C ASP A 219 27.36 -10.30 -9.50
N LYS A 220 27.23 -9.40 -8.51
CA LYS A 220 28.29 -8.55 -7.93
C LYS A 220 29.01 -7.64 -8.93
N SER A 221 28.44 -7.40 -10.11
CA SER A 221 29.00 -6.40 -11.03
C SER A 221 28.74 -4.97 -10.54
N SER A 222 29.53 -4.02 -11.02
CA SER A 222 29.33 -2.59 -10.75
C SER A 222 28.40 -1.91 -11.75
N LEU A 223 27.61 -2.69 -12.50
CA LEU A 223 26.77 -2.22 -13.58
C LEU A 223 25.84 -1.10 -13.11
N GLU A 224 25.93 0.08 -13.73
CA GLU A 224 25.12 1.25 -13.35
C GLU A 224 23.79 1.29 -14.12
N SER A 225 23.81 0.84 -15.38
CA SER A 225 22.65 0.85 -16.27
C SER A 225 22.64 -0.32 -17.24
N ILE A 226 21.43 -0.81 -17.54
CA ILE A 226 21.19 -1.79 -18.60
C ILE A 226 19.79 -1.62 -19.17
N THR A 227 19.70 -1.66 -20.50
CA THR A 227 18.42 -1.73 -21.22
C THR A 227 18.24 -3.14 -21.75
N ILE A 228 17.14 -3.79 -21.34
CA ILE A 228 16.80 -5.15 -21.76
C ILE A 228 15.56 -5.02 -22.63
N GLU A 229 15.69 -5.19 -23.95
CA GLU A 229 14.61 -4.88 -24.91
C GLU A 229 13.71 -6.08 -25.26
N HIS A 230 14.27 -7.30 -25.29
CA HIS A 230 13.60 -8.47 -25.86
C HIS A 230 13.69 -9.75 -25.00
N ALA A 231 14.27 -9.67 -23.80
CA ALA A 231 14.37 -10.84 -22.95
C ALA A 231 12.98 -11.36 -22.56
N THR A 232 12.80 -12.68 -22.61
CA THR A 232 11.58 -13.36 -22.14
C THR A 232 11.74 -13.89 -20.72
N LYS A 233 12.98 -14.03 -20.26
CA LYS A 233 13.35 -14.57 -18.94
C LYS A 233 14.62 -13.92 -18.40
N ILE A 234 14.60 -13.60 -17.11
CA ILE A 234 15.78 -13.27 -16.30
C ILE A 234 15.99 -14.41 -15.30
N ASP A 235 17.11 -15.12 -15.40
CA ASP A 235 17.39 -16.30 -14.57
C ASP A 235 17.82 -15.96 -13.13
N GLU A 236 17.98 -17.02 -12.33
CA GLU A 236 18.40 -16.96 -10.93
C GLU A 236 19.67 -16.14 -10.72
N CYS A 237 19.63 -15.23 -9.74
CA CYS A 237 20.73 -14.35 -9.35
C CYS A 237 21.34 -13.51 -10.49
N ALA A 238 20.66 -13.34 -11.63
CA ALA A 238 21.22 -12.70 -12.82
C ALA A 238 21.86 -11.33 -12.56
N PHE A 239 21.28 -10.51 -11.68
CA PHE A 239 21.75 -9.19 -11.27
C PHE A 239 21.93 -9.07 -9.75
N LYS A 240 22.14 -10.19 -9.05
CA LYS A 240 22.34 -10.16 -7.60
C LYS A 240 23.52 -9.25 -7.22
N ASP A 241 23.39 -8.50 -6.13
CA ASP A 241 24.42 -7.58 -5.61
C ASP A 241 24.96 -6.55 -6.63
N CYS A 242 24.20 -6.23 -7.70
CA CYS A 242 24.49 -5.10 -8.59
C CYS A 242 24.17 -3.76 -7.90
N LYS A 243 24.96 -3.43 -6.87
CA LYS A 243 24.66 -2.33 -5.93
C LYS A 243 24.64 -0.94 -6.56
N GLN A 244 25.23 -0.76 -7.73
CA GLN A 244 25.27 0.52 -8.45
C GLN A 244 24.16 0.65 -9.50
N LEU A 245 23.42 -0.43 -9.78
CA LEU A 245 22.36 -0.45 -10.79
C LEU A 245 21.23 0.46 -10.34
N ASN A 246 21.07 1.59 -11.04
CA ASN A 246 20.04 2.59 -10.75
C ASN A 246 19.10 2.81 -11.95
N ASN A 247 19.52 2.44 -13.15
CA ASN A 247 18.72 2.55 -14.37
C ASN A 247 18.50 1.17 -15.00
N LEU A 248 17.33 0.60 -14.74
CA LEU A 248 16.90 -0.71 -15.22
C LEU A 248 15.57 -0.60 -15.94
N ILE A 249 15.54 -1.00 -17.21
CA ILE A 249 14.30 -1.11 -18.00
C ILE A 249 14.05 -2.58 -18.31
N LEU A 250 12.94 -3.11 -17.77
CA LEU A 250 12.47 -4.47 -18.05
C LEU A 250 11.64 -4.49 -19.35
N PRO A 251 11.77 -5.53 -20.21
CA PRO A 251 11.09 -5.58 -21.48
C PRO A 251 9.62 -6.00 -21.36
N ASP A 252 8.78 -5.50 -22.27
CA ASP A 252 7.36 -5.88 -22.36
C ASP A 252 7.15 -7.39 -22.64
N SER A 253 8.18 -8.08 -23.15
CA SER A 253 8.20 -9.53 -23.41
C SER A 253 8.55 -10.39 -22.19
N LEU A 254 8.94 -9.78 -21.06
CA LEU A 254 9.40 -10.52 -19.89
C LEU A 254 8.27 -11.33 -19.27
N THR A 255 8.47 -12.64 -19.13
CA THR A 255 7.47 -13.57 -18.56
C THR A 255 7.84 -14.09 -17.17
N VAL A 256 9.14 -14.14 -16.85
CA VAL A 256 9.67 -14.73 -15.61
C VAL A 256 10.80 -13.88 -15.04
N ILE A 257 10.68 -13.55 -13.75
CA ILE A 257 11.75 -12.97 -12.92
C ILE A 257 12.22 -14.05 -11.94
N GLY A 258 13.44 -14.53 -12.14
CA GLY A 258 14.02 -15.66 -11.40
C GLY A 258 14.34 -15.38 -9.93
N VAL A 259 14.71 -16.46 -9.22
CA VAL A 259 15.05 -16.45 -7.79
C VAL A 259 16.21 -15.49 -7.54
N SER A 260 16.09 -14.59 -6.57
CA SER A 260 17.13 -13.60 -6.25
C SER A 260 17.62 -12.76 -7.44
N ALA A 261 16.85 -12.66 -8.53
CA ALA A 261 17.30 -12.07 -9.80
C ALA A 261 17.90 -10.66 -9.63
N PHE A 262 17.32 -9.82 -8.76
CA PHE A 262 17.79 -8.48 -8.42
C PHE A 262 18.11 -8.33 -6.93
N GLN A 263 18.33 -9.43 -6.21
CA GLN A 263 18.60 -9.36 -4.76
C GLN A 263 19.80 -8.42 -4.48
N GLY A 264 19.67 -7.47 -3.57
CA GLY A 264 20.76 -6.57 -3.17
C GLY A 264 21.05 -5.44 -4.18
N CYS A 265 20.21 -5.22 -5.19
CA CYS A 265 20.28 -4.04 -6.07
C CYS A 265 19.86 -2.77 -5.31
N SER A 266 20.70 -2.30 -4.40
CA SER A 266 20.40 -1.25 -3.42
C SER A 266 20.35 0.18 -3.99
N SER A 267 20.48 0.38 -5.30
CA SER A 267 20.40 1.71 -5.93
C SER A 267 19.17 1.90 -6.83
N ILE A 268 18.33 0.88 -7.01
CA ILE A 268 17.09 1.00 -7.79
C ILE A 268 16.04 1.72 -6.94
N GLU A 269 15.56 2.87 -7.40
CA GLU A 269 14.55 3.68 -6.71
C GLU A 269 13.12 3.38 -7.19
N SER A 270 12.96 2.99 -8.46
CA SER A 270 11.67 2.60 -9.02
C SER A 270 11.80 1.44 -9.99
N ILE A 271 10.74 0.63 -10.10
CA ILE A 271 10.70 -0.48 -11.04
C ILE A 271 9.33 -0.59 -11.72
N ASN A 272 9.34 -0.88 -13.01
CA ASN A 272 8.15 -1.19 -13.80
C ASN A 272 8.11 -2.70 -14.05
N ILE A 273 7.18 -3.41 -13.40
CA ILE A 273 6.97 -4.84 -13.65
C ILE A 273 6.10 -4.98 -14.90
N PRO A 274 6.59 -5.59 -16.01
CA PRO A 274 5.84 -5.66 -17.26
C PRO A 274 4.62 -6.57 -17.19
N LYS A 275 3.60 -6.29 -18.01
CA LYS A 275 2.32 -7.02 -17.97
C LYS A 275 2.39 -8.51 -18.32
N ALA A 276 3.37 -8.90 -19.13
CA ALA A 276 3.55 -10.29 -19.55
C ALA A 276 4.16 -11.18 -18.46
N VAL A 277 4.62 -10.59 -17.35
CA VAL A 277 5.18 -11.35 -16.22
C VAL A 277 4.09 -12.23 -15.64
N THR A 278 4.41 -13.51 -15.50
CA THR A 278 3.53 -14.54 -14.91
C THR A 278 4.11 -15.11 -13.62
N ASN A 279 5.41 -14.91 -13.39
CA ASN A 279 6.11 -15.43 -12.24
C ASN A 279 7.14 -14.41 -11.71
N ILE A 280 7.00 -14.08 -10.42
CA ILE A 280 8.02 -13.37 -9.65
C ILE A 280 8.50 -14.36 -8.57
N SER A 281 9.75 -14.82 -8.70
CA SER A 281 10.28 -15.84 -7.80
C SER A 281 10.77 -15.27 -6.46
N ASN A 282 11.08 -16.16 -5.51
CA ASN A 282 11.59 -15.78 -4.19
C ASN A 282 12.80 -14.86 -4.25
N LEU A 283 12.82 -13.92 -3.32
CA LEU A 283 13.91 -12.97 -3.13
C LEU A 283 14.22 -12.13 -4.39
N ALA A 284 13.37 -12.14 -5.42
CA ALA A 284 13.62 -11.49 -6.70
C ALA A 284 14.06 -10.03 -6.54
N PHE A 285 13.47 -9.29 -5.60
CA PHE A 285 13.79 -7.91 -5.26
C PHE A 285 14.21 -7.74 -3.79
N ALA A 286 14.64 -8.83 -3.14
CA ALA A 286 15.05 -8.76 -1.75
C ALA A 286 16.26 -7.83 -1.57
N ASP A 287 16.31 -7.07 -0.47
CA ASP A 287 17.39 -6.12 -0.18
C ASP A 287 17.60 -5.04 -1.27
N CYS A 288 16.60 -4.79 -2.14
CA CYS A 288 16.54 -3.56 -2.96
C CYS A 288 16.13 -2.38 -2.05
N THR A 289 17.05 -1.95 -1.19
CA THR A 289 16.71 -1.12 -0.01
C THR A 289 16.23 0.29 -0.33
N LYS A 290 16.56 0.85 -1.49
CA LYS A 290 16.09 2.19 -1.93
C LYS A 290 14.82 2.18 -2.78
N LEU A 291 14.23 1.01 -3.05
CA LEU A 291 13.07 0.93 -3.90
C LEU A 291 11.87 1.63 -3.24
N ALA A 292 11.40 2.71 -3.85
CA ALA A 292 10.32 3.55 -3.33
C ALA A 292 9.01 3.36 -4.09
N THR A 293 9.09 3.08 -5.40
CA THR A 293 7.90 2.92 -6.25
C THR A 293 7.96 1.65 -7.08
N ILE A 294 6.90 0.84 -6.98
CA ILE A 294 6.72 -0.37 -7.80
C ILE A 294 5.47 -0.18 -8.65
N ASN A 295 5.66 0.01 -9.96
CA ASN A 295 4.55 -0.03 -10.91
C ASN A 295 4.28 -1.48 -11.29
N TYR A 296 3.26 -2.06 -10.67
CA TYR A 296 2.89 -3.47 -10.81
C TYR A 296 1.85 -3.61 -11.92
N ASN A 297 2.26 -4.11 -13.10
CA ASN A 297 1.38 -4.21 -14.28
C ASN A 297 1.02 -5.65 -14.66
N CYS A 298 1.41 -6.62 -13.85
CA CYS A 298 1.21 -8.04 -14.12
C CYS A 298 0.13 -8.66 -13.24
N ASN A 299 -0.25 -9.91 -13.56
CA ASN A 299 -1.12 -10.73 -12.73
C ASN A 299 -0.31 -11.92 -12.15
N ALA A 300 0.96 -11.67 -11.80
CA ALA A 300 1.97 -12.70 -11.53
C ALA A 300 1.99 -13.15 -10.07
N THR A 301 1.98 -14.47 -9.84
CA THR A 301 2.13 -15.01 -8.48
C THR A 301 3.56 -14.81 -7.99
N SER A 302 3.71 -14.35 -6.74
CA SER A 302 4.97 -14.46 -6.03
C SER A 302 5.14 -15.89 -5.53
N VAL A 303 6.01 -16.65 -6.19
CA VAL A 303 6.16 -18.08 -5.90
C VAL A 303 7.11 -18.29 -4.75
N SER A 304 6.61 -18.87 -3.67
CA SER A 304 7.35 -19.14 -2.44
C SER A 304 7.81 -20.60 -2.31
N TYR A 305 9.08 -20.85 -2.00
CA TYR A 305 9.64 -22.19 -1.74
C TYR A 305 9.45 -22.58 -0.26
N SER A 306 9.25 -21.60 0.62
CA SER A 306 8.98 -21.79 2.04
C SER A 306 8.05 -20.68 2.53
N ASN A 307 7.21 -20.95 3.53
CA ASN A 307 6.36 -19.95 4.19
C ASN A 307 7.11 -18.81 4.93
N THR A 308 8.39 -18.61 4.64
CA THR A 308 9.28 -17.62 5.26
C THR A 308 10.07 -16.80 4.24
N THR A 309 9.83 -16.98 2.94
CA THR A 309 10.57 -16.27 1.89
C THR A 309 9.62 -15.48 0.99
N SER A 310 9.99 -14.23 0.72
CA SER A 310 9.25 -13.27 -0.10
C SER A 310 10.09 -12.76 -1.26
N ALA A 311 9.43 -12.38 -2.36
CA ALA A 311 10.06 -11.61 -3.43
C ALA A 311 10.54 -10.23 -2.96
N TRP A 312 9.95 -9.70 -1.88
CA TRP A 312 10.05 -8.31 -1.43
C TRP A 312 10.75 -8.14 -0.06
N LEU A 313 11.49 -9.15 0.39
CA LEU A 313 12.13 -9.14 1.71
C LEU A 313 13.11 -7.95 1.83
N ASN A 314 12.95 -7.09 2.85
CA ASN A 314 13.74 -5.86 3.04
C ASN A 314 13.71 -4.86 1.86
N THR A 315 12.84 -5.04 0.88
CA THR A 315 12.67 -4.08 -0.23
C THR A 315 12.23 -2.74 0.35
N GLY A 316 12.86 -1.64 -0.10
CA GLY A 316 12.54 -0.28 0.35
C GLY A 316 12.87 0.01 1.82
N LYS A 317 13.71 -0.80 2.48
CA LYS A 317 14.09 -0.62 3.90
C LYS A 317 14.72 0.74 4.22
N ASP A 318 15.41 1.35 3.27
CA ASP A 318 16.05 2.66 3.41
C ASP A 318 15.17 3.79 2.84
N THR A 319 13.92 3.48 2.48
CA THR A 319 12.90 4.42 1.99
C THR A 319 11.89 4.72 3.09
N GLU A 320 11.43 5.96 3.19
CA GLU A 320 10.39 6.35 4.16
C GLU A 320 9.05 5.67 3.87
N ASN A 321 8.54 5.81 2.63
CA ASN A 321 7.23 5.29 2.23
C ASN A 321 7.33 4.52 0.90
N VAL A 322 7.21 3.19 0.95
CA VAL A 322 7.15 2.37 -0.27
C VAL A 322 5.72 2.31 -0.79
N THR A 323 5.54 2.70 -2.06
CA THR A 323 4.24 2.70 -2.75
C THR A 323 4.20 1.67 -3.87
N VAL A 324 3.15 0.85 -3.88
CA VAL A 324 2.80 0.00 -5.02
C VAL A 324 1.69 0.66 -5.84
N VAL A 325 1.86 0.74 -7.15
CA VAL A 325 0.86 1.29 -8.07
C VAL A 325 0.36 0.17 -8.99
N LEU A 326 -0.92 -0.16 -8.89
CA LEU A 326 -1.56 -1.12 -9.81
C LEU A 326 -2.01 -0.41 -11.08
N SER A 327 -1.60 -0.90 -12.25
CA SER A 327 -2.18 -0.44 -13.52
C SER A 327 -3.53 -1.07 -13.80
N ASP A 328 -4.30 -0.50 -14.74
CA ASP A 328 -5.60 -1.01 -15.18
C ASP A 328 -5.56 -2.41 -15.82
N ASP A 329 -4.37 -2.95 -16.13
CA ASP A 329 -4.18 -4.30 -16.66
C ASP A 329 -4.23 -5.38 -15.55
N VAL A 330 -4.10 -5.00 -14.27
CA VAL A 330 -4.12 -5.92 -13.13
C VAL A 330 -5.57 -6.25 -12.76
N LYS A 331 -6.02 -7.46 -13.07
CA LYS A 331 -7.36 -7.97 -12.72
C LYS A 331 -7.33 -8.83 -11.47
N VAL A 332 -6.21 -9.49 -11.21
CA VAL A 332 -6.03 -10.41 -10.08
C VAL A 332 -4.74 -10.05 -9.38
N LEU A 333 -4.82 -9.84 -8.07
CA LEU A 333 -3.67 -9.94 -7.18
C LEU A 333 -3.58 -11.40 -6.74
N PRO A 334 -2.68 -12.22 -7.30
CA PRO A 334 -2.64 -13.64 -7.00
C PRO A 334 -2.19 -13.90 -5.56
N SER A 335 -2.33 -15.16 -5.12
CA SER A 335 -1.90 -15.58 -3.79
C SER A 335 -0.45 -15.16 -3.52
N SER A 336 -0.21 -14.62 -2.32
CA SER A 336 1.10 -14.16 -1.85
C SER A 336 1.76 -13.03 -2.65
N ALA A 337 1.04 -12.28 -3.51
CA ALA A 337 1.60 -11.23 -4.37
C ALA A 337 2.54 -10.23 -3.65
N PHE A 338 2.21 -9.84 -2.42
CA PHE A 338 3.01 -8.96 -1.53
C PHE A 338 3.27 -9.60 -0.16
N TYR A 339 3.39 -10.93 -0.12
CA TYR A 339 3.69 -11.68 1.10
C TYR A 339 4.97 -11.16 1.77
N TRP A 340 4.97 -10.89 3.08
CA TRP A 340 6.08 -10.36 3.87
C TRP A 340 6.75 -9.11 3.28
N PHE A 341 5.98 -8.27 2.60
CA PHE A 341 6.48 -6.98 2.17
C PHE A 341 6.39 -5.96 3.32
N GLU A 342 7.29 -6.11 4.30
CA GLU A 342 7.20 -5.38 5.58
C GLU A 342 7.23 -3.86 5.45
N ASN A 343 7.95 -3.32 4.46
CA ASN A 343 8.06 -1.86 4.24
C ASN A 343 7.00 -1.30 3.28
N LEU A 344 6.06 -2.11 2.80
CA LEU A 344 4.93 -1.61 2.01
C LEU A 344 4.11 -0.66 2.88
N HIS A 345 4.09 0.62 2.51
CA HIS A 345 3.37 1.67 3.23
C HIS A 345 1.99 1.93 2.63
N SER A 346 1.91 2.00 1.29
CA SER A 346 0.65 2.27 0.60
C SER A 346 0.52 1.51 -0.71
N ILE A 347 -0.72 1.31 -1.13
CA ILE A 347 -1.06 0.74 -2.43
C ILE A 347 -2.12 1.57 -3.13
N ILE A 348 -1.82 2.00 -4.35
CA ILE A 348 -2.76 2.68 -5.25
C ILE A 348 -3.48 1.61 -6.06
N MET A 349 -4.75 1.41 -5.74
CA MET A 349 -5.61 0.42 -6.41
C MET A 349 -6.09 0.91 -7.78
N ASN A 350 -6.36 -0.04 -8.68
CA ASN A 350 -7.11 0.23 -9.91
C ASN A 350 -8.61 -0.10 -9.72
N GLN A 351 -9.46 0.36 -10.64
CA GLN A 351 -10.92 0.13 -10.60
C GLN A 351 -11.37 -1.17 -11.30
N THR A 352 -10.42 -1.99 -11.73
CA THR A 352 -10.67 -3.19 -12.52
C THR A 352 -10.29 -4.49 -11.82
N LEU A 353 -9.73 -4.39 -10.61
CA LEU A 353 -9.28 -5.51 -9.79
C LEU A 353 -10.50 -6.32 -9.33
N THR A 354 -10.54 -7.60 -9.66
CA THR A 354 -11.66 -8.49 -9.32
C THR A 354 -11.34 -9.43 -8.17
N GLU A 355 -10.06 -9.68 -7.89
CA GLU A 355 -9.66 -10.71 -6.92
C GLU A 355 -8.42 -10.32 -6.11
N PHE A 356 -8.52 -10.54 -4.80
CA PHE A 356 -7.39 -10.64 -3.88
C PHE A 356 -7.14 -12.11 -3.56
N GLY A 357 -5.94 -12.59 -3.84
CA GLY A 357 -5.53 -13.96 -3.56
C GLY A 357 -5.26 -14.21 -2.08
N GLN A 358 -5.12 -15.48 -1.73
CA GLN A 358 -4.78 -15.91 -0.37
C GLN A 358 -3.44 -15.30 0.06
N ASN A 359 -3.35 -14.79 1.30
CA ASN A 359 -2.14 -14.19 1.86
C ASN A 359 -1.55 -13.01 1.05
N ALA A 360 -2.33 -12.35 0.18
CA ALA A 360 -1.82 -11.33 -0.75
C ALA A 360 -0.98 -10.24 -0.07
N PHE A 361 -1.34 -9.80 1.14
CA PHE A 361 -0.64 -8.79 1.96
C PHE A 361 -0.23 -9.33 3.34
N TYR A 362 -0.04 -10.65 3.48
CA TYR A 362 0.36 -11.26 4.74
C TYR A 362 1.68 -10.63 5.25
N ASN A 363 1.75 -10.21 6.52
CA ASN A 363 2.90 -9.49 7.12
C ASN A 363 3.30 -8.19 6.38
N CYS A 364 2.35 -7.47 5.77
CA CYS A 364 2.58 -6.07 5.38
C CYS A 364 2.46 -5.16 6.62
N ILE A 365 3.45 -5.22 7.51
CA ILE A 365 3.36 -4.64 8.86
C ILE A 365 3.26 -3.11 8.89
N ASN A 366 3.74 -2.41 7.84
CA ASN A 366 3.69 -0.96 7.73
C ASN A 366 2.56 -0.42 6.81
N LEU A 367 1.68 -1.29 6.30
CA LEU A 367 0.55 -0.84 5.48
C LEU A 367 -0.48 -0.14 6.38
N GLU A 368 -0.79 1.13 6.08
CA GLU A 368 -1.64 1.97 6.96
C GLU A 368 -3.10 2.07 6.50
N GLU A 369 -3.34 2.07 5.19
CA GLU A 369 -4.67 2.13 4.62
C GLU A 369 -4.80 1.16 3.45
N ILE A 370 -5.98 0.56 3.32
CA ILE A 370 -6.33 -0.15 2.10
C ILE A 370 -7.76 0.10 1.64
N THR A 371 -7.92 0.29 0.33
CA THR A 371 -9.23 0.32 -0.32
C THR A 371 -9.46 -1.01 -1.05
N ILE A 372 -10.59 -1.66 -0.82
CA ILE A 372 -11.08 -2.80 -1.58
C ILE A 372 -12.08 -2.25 -2.62
N PRO A 373 -11.72 -2.17 -3.92
CA PRO A 373 -12.56 -1.55 -4.95
C PRO A 373 -13.90 -2.26 -5.17
N ALA A 374 -14.89 -1.55 -5.71
CA ALA A 374 -16.22 -2.10 -5.98
C ALA A 374 -16.23 -3.24 -7.01
N SER A 375 -15.20 -3.32 -7.86
CA SER A 375 -15.03 -4.39 -8.85
C SER A 375 -14.66 -5.75 -8.25
N VAL A 376 -14.27 -5.80 -6.98
CA VAL A 376 -13.79 -7.03 -6.33
C VAL A 376 -14.94 -7.99 -6.08
N THR A 377 -14.76 -9.24 -6.48
CA THR A 377 -15.73 -10.34 -6.29
C THR A 377 -15.19 -11.45 -5.39
N THR A 378 -13.89 -11.46 -5.10
CA THR A 378 -13.25 -12.53 -4.33
C THR A 378 -12.16 -11.98 -3.41
N LEU A 379 -12.23 -12.36 -2.13
CA LEU A 379 -11.23 -12.10 -1.10
C LEU A 379 -10.68 -13.41 -0.55
N GLY A 380 -9.40 -13.68 -0.83
CA GLY A 380 -8.69 -14.83 -0.34
C GLY A 380 -8.48 -14.79 1.18
N SER A 381 -8.37 -15.97 1.79
CA SER A 381 -8.14 -16.09 3.24
C SER A 381 -6.80 -15.45 3.65
N ASN A 382 -6.77 -14.88 4.86
CA ASN A 382 -5.58 -14.25 5.45
C ASN A 382 -4.93 -13.17 4.57
N ALA A 383 -5.68 -12.55 3.66
CA ALA A 383 -5.15 -11.53 2.74
C ALA A 383 -4.43 -10.41 3.50
N PHE A 384 -4.91 -10.03 4.69
CA PHE A 384 -4.35 -8.96 5.53
C PHE A 384 -3.81 -9.45 6.89
N TYR A 385 -3.45 -10.74 6.99
CA TYR A 385 -2.92 -11.29 8.24
C TYR A 385 -1.65 -10.53 8.67
N ASN A 386 -1.57 -10.14 9.95
CA ASN A 386 -0.45 -9.37 10.51
C ASN A 386 -0.16 -8.01 9.83
N CYS A 387 -1.18 -7.33 9.30
CA CYS A 387 -1.05 -5.92 8.91
C CYS A 387 -1.18 -5.04 10.16
N TYR A 388 -0.12 -4.95 10.96
CA TYR A 388 -0.15 -4.36 12.31
C TYR A 388 -0.48 -2.87 12.32
N LYS A 389 -0.02 -2.09 11.34
CA LYS A 389 -0.30 -0.65 11.25
C LYS A 389 -1.55 -0.27 10.44
N LEU A 390 -2.35 -1.24 10.00
CA LEU A 390 -3.52 -0.97 9.17
C LEU A 390 -4.57 -0.21 10.00
N ALA A 391 -4.60 1.11 9.86
CA ALA A 391 -5.46 2.03 10.57
C ALA A 391 -6.85 2.11 9.94
N GLN A 392 -6.94 1.95 8.61
CA GLN A 392 -8.21 2.07 7.90
C GLN A 392 -8.37 1.06 6.75
N ILE A 393 -9.60 0.54 6.63
CA ILE A 393 -10.03 -0.33 5.53
C ILE A 393 -11.28 0.28 4.89
N ASN A 394 -11.17 0.72 3.64
CA ASN A 394 -12.32 1.18 2.85
C ASN A 394 -12.86 0.04 2.01
N TYR A 395 -14.06 -0.43 2.33
CA TYR A 395 -14.69 -1.57 1.70
C TYR A 395 -15.78 -1.15 0.73
N ASN A 396 -15.58 -1.36 -0.57
CA ASN A 396 -16.53 -0.95 -1.61
C ASN A 396 -17.17 -2.13 -2.36
N ALA A 397 -16.85 -3.37 -2.00
CA ALA A 397 -17.12 -4.59 -2.78
C ALA A 397 -18.41 -5.34 -2.37
N SER A 398 -19.57 -4.89 -2.86
CA SER A 398 -20.91 -5.40 -2.47
C SER A 398 -21.14 -6.90 -2.70
N ASN A 399 -20.43 -7.48 -3.68
CA ASN A 399 -20.65 -8.86 -4.13
C ASN A 399 -19.47 -9.77 -3.83
N ALA A 400 -18.47 -9.32 -3.06
CA ALA A 400 -17.31 -10.15 -2.81
C ALA A 400 -17.66 -11.38 -1.98
N THR A 401 -17.13 -12.52 -2.38
CA THR A 401 -17.10 -13.75 -1.59
C THR A 401 -15.80 -13.79 -0.78
N GLY A 402 -15.87 -14.33 0.43
CA GLY A 402 -14.75 -14.34 1.37
C GLY A 402 -14.88 -13.28 2.46
N SER A 403 -13.84 -13.17 3.31
CA SER A 403 -13.86 -12.31 4.49
C SER A 403 -12.57 -11.53 4.61
N ILE A 404 -12.66 -10.32 5.14
CA ILE A 404 -11.52 -9.60 5.73
C ILE A 404 -11.20 -10.30 7.05
N SER A 405 -10.71 -11.53 6.95
CA SER A 405 -10.31 -12.36 8.08
C SER A 405 -8.79 -12.38 8.14
N GLY A 406 -8.26 -12.17 9.35
CA GLY A 406 -6.83 -12.17 9.60
C GLY A 406 -6.55 -11.73 11.03
N SER A 407 -5.61 -12.39 11.68
CA SER A 407 -5.19 -12.00 13.03
C SER A 407 -4.33 -10.73 12.98
N ASN A 408 -4.38 -9.96 14.06
CA ASN A 408 -3.53 -8.79 14.31
C ASN A 408 -3.65 -7.62 13.31
N ILE A 409 -4.79 -7.47 12.63
CA ILE A 409 -5.04 -6.26 11.82
C ILE A 409 -5.12 -5.04 12.75
N GLY A 410 -4.40 -3.96 12.42
CA GLY A 410 -4.44 -2.71 13.19
C GLY A 410 -3.92 -2.84 14.62
N LYS A 411 -3.08 -3.84 14.88
CA LYS A 411 -2.55 -4.14 16.20
C LYS A 411 -1.74 -3.01 16.86
N ASP A 412 -1.02 -2.24 16.05
CA ASP A 412 -0.10 -1.19 16.48
C ASP A 412 -0.71 0.22 16.29
N VAL A 413 -2.02 0.32 16.06
CA VAL A 413 -2.75 1.60 15.99
C VAL A 413 -3.69 1.77 17.19
N ASP A 414 -4.17 2.98 17.46
CA ASP A 414 -5.11 3.21 18.58
C ASP A 414 -6.46 2.51 18.32
N ASP A 415 -7.06 2.78 17.16
CA ASP A 415 -8.28 2.12 16.68
C ASP A 415 -8.18 1.87 15.17
N CYS A 416 -8.54 0.66 14.73
CA CYS A 416 -8.70 0.36 13.31
C CYS A 416 -10.12 0.68 12.86
N ILE A 417 -10.28 1.42 11.76
CA ILE A 417 -11.57 1.83 11.22
C ILE A 417 -11.89 1.02 9.96
N LEU A 418 -12.98 0.27 10.00
CA LEU A 418 -13.58 -0.36 8.82
C LEU A 418 -14.73 0.50 8.31
N VAL A 419 -14.55 1.07 7.11
CA VAL A 419 -15.55 1.89 6.42
C VAL A 419 -16.20 1.07 5.33
N ILE A 420 -17.49 0.76 5.47
CA ILE A 420 -18.31 0.21 4.39
C ILE A 420 -18.77 1.38 3.52
N GLY A 421 -18.18 1.52 2.33
CA GLY A 421 -18.42 2.67 1.47
C GLY A 421 -19.79 2.67 0.78
N GLU A 422 -20.13 3.80 0.18
CA GLU A 422 -21.44 4.08 -0.42
C GLU A 422 -21.81 3.14 -1.58
N SER A 423 -20.84 2.52 -2.26
CA SER A 423 -21.14 1.55 -3.32
C SER A 423 -21.75 0.25 -2.79
N VAL A 424 -21.65 -0.01 -1.49
CA VAL A 424 -22.16 -1.23 -0.85
C VAL A 424 -23.64 -1.09 -0.51
N THR A 425 -24.48 -1.79 -1.27
CA THR A 425 -25.93 -1.82 -1.06
C THR A 425 -26.40 -3.05 -0.26
N ALA A 426 -25.54 -4.07 -0.17
CA ALA A 426 -25.82 -5.32 0.52
C ALA A 426 -24.54 -5.89 1.15
N LEU A 427 -24.68 -6.43 2.36
CA LEU A 427 -23.61 -7.15 3.07
C LEU A 427 -23.80 -8.66 2.86
N GLN A 428 -22.76 -9.39 2.49
CA GLN A 428 -22.81 -10.86 2.36
C GLN A 428 -22.42 -11.54 3.68
N LEU A 429 -23.01 -12.70 3.95
CA LEU A 429 -22.78 -13.48 5.18
C LEU A 429 -21.27 -13.72 5.43
N SER A 430 -20.83 -13.63 6.69
CA SER A 430 -19.47 -13.95 7.14
C SER A 430 -18.33 -13.05 6.61
N MET A 431 -18.62 -11.94 5.91
CA MET A 431 -17.58 -11.02 5.42
C MET A 431 -16.69 -10.47 6.54
N PHE A 432 -17.22 -10.32 7.76
CA PHE A 432 -16.55 -9.69 8.89
C PHE A 432 -16.67 -10.53 10.19
N SER A 433 -16.84 -11.85 10.07
CA SER A 433 -16.89 -12.73 11.25
C SER A 433 -15.48 -13.01 11.77
N ASN A 434 -15.33 -13.08 13.09
CA ASN A 434 -14.03 -13.26 13.76
C ASN A 434 -12.98 -12.23 13.33
N LEU A 435 -13.32 -10.94 13.37
CA LEU A 435 -12.32 -9.85 13.40
C LEU A 435 -11.51 -9.87 14.73
N ASP A 436 -11.19 -11.06 15.23
CA ASP A 436 -10.46 -11.28 16.45
C ASP A 436 -8.97 -11.13 16.17
N TYR A 437 -8.34 -10.33 17.03
CA TYR A 437 -6.90 -10.12 17.06
C TYR A 437 -6.09 -11.39 17.34
N TYR A 438 -6.71 -12.51 17.76
CA TYR A 438 -5.99 -13.70 18.19
C TYR A 438 -5.42 -14.53 17.02
N GLY A 439 -4.12 -14.37 16.80
CA GLY A 439 -3.28 -15.38 16.17
C GLY A 439 -2.49 -16.09 17.26
N THR A 440 -2.80 -17.36 17.55
CA THR A 440 -1.81 -18.25 18.18
C THR A 440 -0.62 -18.32 17.24
N VAL A 441 0.53 -17.82 17.68
CA VAL A 441 1.79 -17.91 16.93
C VAL A 441 2.21 -19.38 16.87
N TYR A 442 1.89 -20.07 15.79
CA TYR A 442 2.55 -21.33 15.42
C TYR A 442 3.72 -21.00 14.48
N TYR A 443 4.93 -20.91 15.03
CA TYR A 443 6.11 -21.21 14.24
C TYR A 443 6.59 -22.62 14.61
N ASN A 444 6.59 -23.51 13.62
CA ASN A 444 7.39 -24.73 13.65
C ASN A 444 8.88 -24.32 13.71
N ALA A 445 9.40 -24.09 14.91
CA ALA A 445 10.83 -24.04 15.14
C ALA A 445 11.39 -25.47 15.10
N PRO A 446 12.45 -25.77 14.33
CA PRO A 446 13.19 -26.99 14.52
C PRO A 446 13.91 -26.90 15.89
N SER A 447 13.42 -27.71 16.83
CA SER A 447 13.89 -27.92 18.21
C SER A 447 13.58 -26.80 19.22
N VAL A 448 12.72 -27.15 20.18
CA VAL A 448 12.39 -26.38 21.37
C VAL A 448 13.27 -26.91 22.51
N ALA A 449 14.34 -26.22 22.85
CA ALA A 449 15.17 -26.58 24.01
C ALA A 449 15.60 -25.41 24.90
N ASP A 450 15.51 -24.15 24.45
CA ASP A 450 16.12 -23.00 25.19
C ASP A 450 15.18 -21.80 25.43
N LEU A 451 13.87 -22.00 25.63
CA LEU A 451 12.98 -20.92 26.08
C LEU A 451 12.56 -21.15 27.53
N SER A 452 13.36 -20.62 28.45
CA SER A 452 12.93 -20.40 29.83
C SER A 452 12.02 -19.16 29.90
N VAL A 453 10.85 -19.34 30.50
CA VAL A 453 9.81 -18.31 30.59
C VAL A 453 10.24 -17.28 31.65
N GLY A 454 10.74 -16.13 31.21
CA GLY A 454 11.02 -14.97 32.05
C GLY A 454 9.93 -13.93 31.91
N SER A 455 9.25 -13.60 33.01
CA SER A 455 8.27 -12.53 33.11
C SER A 455 8.94 -11.14 33.08
N SER A 456 9.34 -10.67 31.90
CA SER A 456 9.71 -9.26 31.71
C SER A 456 9.46 -8.82 30.26
N SER A 457 8.87 -7.64 30.13
CA SER A 457 8.42 -6.93 28.93
C SER A 457 9.52 -6.46 27.96
N THR A 458 10.57 -7.27 27.76
CA THR A 458 11.67 -6.97 26.85
C THR A 458 11.62 -7.84 25.59
N PRO A 459 11.72 -7.27 24.37
CA PRO A 459 11.74 -8.05 23.13
C PRO A 459 12.92 -9.02 23.10
N VAL A 460 12.67 -10.31 22.87
CA VAL A 460 13.72 -11.32 22.67
C VAL A 460 13.96 -11.46 21.18
N PHE A 461 15.17 -11.13 20.73
CA PHE A 461 15.65 -11.40 19.37
C PHE A 461 16.16 -12.84 19.29
N ASN A 462 15.75 -13.61 18.29
CA ASN A 462 16.51 -14.80 17.91
C ASN A 462 17.60 -14.43 16.89
N SER A 463 18.57 -15.33 16.69
CA SER A 463 19.74 -15.15 15.82
C SER A 463 19.43 -14.96 14.32
N THR A 464 18.15 -14.99 13.94
CA THR A 464 17.64 -14.75 12.58
C THR A 464 16.78 -13.49 12.45
N GLY A 465 16.68 -12.66 13.51
CA GLY A 465 16.09 -11.32 13.45
C GLY A 465 14.58 -11.24 13.69
N TYR A 466 13.92 -12.31 14.13
CA TYR A 466 12.47 -12.32 14.34
C TYR A 466 12.07 -11.65 15.67
N ARG A 467 10.97 -10.88 15.64
CA ARG A 467 10.35 -10.24 16.81
C ARG A 467 9.19 -11.08 17.34
N LEU A 468 9.20 -11.40 18.64
CA LEU A 468 8.07 -12.00 19.34
C LEU A 468 7.35 -10.90 20.13
N TYR A 469 6.10 -10.59 19.77
CA TYR A 469 5.27 -9.60 20.47
C TYR A 469 4.22 -10.30 21.35
N TYR A 470 4.44 -10.29 22.66
CA TYR A 470 3.36 -10.49 23.62
C TYR A 470 2.63 -9.16 23.79
N SER A 471 1.37 -9.08 23.37
CA SER A 471 0.53 -7.91 23.63
C SER A 471 -0.10 -8.01 25.01
N ASP A 472 0.04 -6.93 25.77
CA ASP A 472 -0.70 -6.67 27.00
C ASP A 472 -2.21 -6.57 26.67
N PRO A 473 -3.08 -7.39 27.30
CA PRO A 473 -4.53 -7.35 27.07
C PRO A 473 -5.18 -5.99 27.35
N GLU A 474 -4.57 -5.16 28.20
CA GLU A 474 -5.13 -3.85 28.60
C GLU A 474 -4.80 -2.70 27.62
N LYS A 475 -3.93 -2.94 26.62
CA LYS A 475 -3.54 -1.95 25.58
C LYS A 475 -4.02 -2.32 24.17
N LEU A 476 -5.00 -3.20 24.07
CA LEU A 476 -5.46 -3.70 22.77
C LEU A 476 -6.31 -2.67 22.03
N ALA A 477 -5.86 -2.27 20.84
CA ALA A 477 -6.61 -1.43 19.90
C ALA A 477 -8.06 -1.90 19.72
N GLY A 478 -8.98 -0.97 19.54
CA GLY A 478 -10.37 -1.26 19.20
C GLY A 478 -10.58 -1.36 17.69
N PHE A 479 -11.64 -2.04 17.27
CA PHE A 479 -12.18 -1.93 15.91
C PHE A 479 -13.40 -1.00 15.93
N LYS A 480 -13.41 0.01 15.06
CA LYS A 480 -14.55 0.88 14.80
C LYS A 480 -15.14 0.53 13.44
N LEU A 481 -16.45 0.40 13.37
CA LEU A 481 -17.17 0.07 12.14
C LEU A 481 -18.06 1.24 11.73
N ILE A 482 -17.95 1.65 10.47
CA ILE A 482 -18.86 2.64 9.85
C ILE A 482 -19.59 1.94 8.72
N ILE A 483 -20.90 1.78 8.86
CA ILE A 483 -21.78 1.22 7.83
C ILE A 483 -22.33 2.38 6.99
N GLY A 484 -21.98 2.42 5.71
CA GLY A 484 -22.39 3.47 4.79
C GLY A 484 -23.89 3.56 4.58
N ASP A 485 -24.34 4.74 4.15
CA ASP A 485 -25.76 5.11 4.12
C ASP A 485 -26.61 4.37 3.10
N ASN A 486 -26.00 3.65 2.15
CA ASN A 486 -26.73 2.86 1.14
C ASN A 486 -26.98 1.40 1.55
N VAL A 487 -26.44 0.96 2.69
CA VAL A 487 -26.73 -0.37 3.24
C VAL A 487 -28.15 -0.37 3.81
N THR A 488 -29.00 -1.27 3.34
CA THR A 488 -30.39 -1.38 3.80
C THR A 488 -30.59 -2.44 4.87
N ASN A 489 -29.79 -3.51 4.87
CA ASN A 489 -29.99 -4.66 5.74
C ASN A 489 -28.65 -5.15 6.31
N ILE A 490 -28.61 -5.37 7.63
CA ILE A 490 -27.47 -5.99 8.33
C ILE A 490 -27.82 -7.46 8.63
N PRO A 491 -27.21 -8.44 7.94
CA PRO A 491 -27.62 -9.84 8.01
C PRO A 491 -27.13 -10.56 9.27
N SER A 492 -27.68 -11.76 9.50
CA SER A 492 -27.32 -12.66 10.60
C SER A 492 -25.82 -12.97 10.58
N GLY A 493 -25.16 -12.94 11.74
CA GLY A 493 -23.78 -13.41 11.92
C GLY A 493 -22.67 -12.60 11.24
N ILE A 494 -22.99 -11.45 10.64
CA ILE A 494 -22.04 -10.66 9.84
C ILE A 494 -20.81 -10.19 10.62
N PHE A 495 -20.96 -9.77 11.87
CA PHE A 495 -19.89 -9.38 12.78
C PHE A 495 -19.74 -10.34 13.97
N GLN A 496 -20.24 -11.58 13.84
CA GLN A 496 -20.22 -12.54 14.93
C GLN A 496 -18.79 -12.79 15.45
N LYS A 497 -18.64 -12.83 16.78
CA LYS A 497 -17.36 -13.03 17.49
C LYS A 497 -16.29 -11.99 17.14
N SER A 498 -16.68 -10.77 16.78
CA SER A 498 -15.71 -9.67 16.65
C SER A 498 -15.43 -9.09 18.03
N SER A 499 -14.64 -9.79 18.84
CA SER A 499 -14.46 -9.48 20.27
C SER A 499 -13.80 -8.12 20.52
N TYR A 500 -13.18 -7.53 19.48
CA TYR A 500 -12.45 -6.26 19.50
C TYR A 500 -13.25 -5.09 18.94
N LEU A 501 -14.44 -5.33 18.40
CA LEU A 501 -15.34 -4.28 17.95
C LEU A 501 -15.78 -3.44 19.16
N ILE A 502 -15.45 -2.15 19.18
CA ILE A 502 -15.76 -1.23 20.29
C ILE A 502 -16.90 -0.27 19.96
N GLU A 503 -17.06 0.08 18.68
CA GLU A 503 -18.00 1.08 18.21
C GLU A 503 -18.56 0.72 16.83
N VAL A 504 -19.86 0.91 16.65
CA VAL A 504 -20.54 0.74 15.37
C VAL A 504 -21.37 1.96 15.04
N THR A 505 -21.18 2.51 13.84
CA THR A 505 -22.04 3.55 13.26
C THR A 505 -22.91 2.94 12.17
N ILE A 506 -24.22 3.07 12.32
CA ILE A 506 -25.25 2.52 11.43
C ILE A 506 -25.77 3.65 10.55
N GLY A 507 -25.58 3.54 9.23
CA GLY A 507 -25.98 4.53 8.23
C GLY A 507 -27.49 4.72 8.08
N GLU A 508 -27.85 5.78 7.36
CA GLU A 508 -29.21 6.34 7.33
C GLU A 508 -30.27 5.43 6.68
N SER A 509 -29.92 4.58 5.71
CA SER A 509 -30.89 3.72 5.00
C SER A 509 -31.09 2.34 5.64
N VAL A 510 -30.47 2.04 6.77
CA VAL A 510 -30.58 0.72 7.40
C VAL A 510 -32.00 0.52 7.95
N ILE A 511 -32.75 -0.40 7.33
CA ILE A 511 -34.14 -0.73 7.71
C ILE A 511 -34.25 -1.99 8.56
N SER A 512 -33.25 -2.89 8.55
CA SER A 512 -33.29 -4.11 9.36
C SER A 512 -31.91 -4.56 9.84
N ILE A 513 -31.88 -5.14 11.04
CA ILE A 513 -30.69 -5.71 11.68
C ILE A 513 -31.07 -7.08 12.25
N ALA A 514 -30.36 -8.12 11.85
CA ALA A 514 -30.60 -9.47 12.33
C ALA A 514 -30.13 -9.68 13.78
N ASN A 515 -30.80 -10.56 14.52
CA ASN A 515 -30.54 -10.82 15.95
C ASN A 515 -29.09 -11.28 16.25
N SER A 516 -28.44 -11.99 15.34
CA SER A 516 -27.06 -12.46 15.57
C SER A 516 -25.99 -11.56 14.96
N ALA A 517 -26.35 -10.40 14.39
CA ALA A 517 -25.44 -9.55 13.64
C ALA A 517 -24.18 -9.16 14.44
N PHE A 518 -24.35 -8.86 15.74
CA PHE A 518 -23.27 -8.49 16.67
C PHE A 518 -23.06 -9.52 17.80
N SER A 519 -23.52 -10.77 17.61
CA SER A 519 -23.39 -11.82 18.62
C SER A 519 -21.91 -12.10 18.95
N GLY A 520 -21.54 -12.11 20.23
CA GLY A 520 -20.16 -12.35 20.67
C GLY A 520 -19.19 -11.16 20.54
N CYS A 521 -19.66 -9.93 20.27
CA CYS A 521 -18.83 -8.72 20.30
C CYS A 521 -18.60 -8.24 21.74
N GLN A 522 -17.65 -8.85 22.46
CA GLN A 522 -17.44 -8.66 23.90
C GLN A 522 -17.05 -7.24 24.30
N ARG A 523 -16.34 -6.50 23.42
CA ARG A 523 -15.87 -5.14 23.69
C ARG A 523 -16.79 -4.03 23.16
N LEU A 524 -17.92 -4.38 22.55
CA LEU A 524 -18.82 -3.40 21.95
C LEU A 524 -19.40 -2.50 23.03
N ALA A 525 -19.05 -1.21 22.99
CA ALA A 525 -19.42 -0.22 24.00
C ALA A 525 -20.34 0.86 23.45
N VAL A 526 -20.25 1.17 22.15
CA VAL A 526 -21.01 2.27 21.53
C VAL A 526 -21.71 1.82 20.25
N ILE A 527 -22.98 2.18 20.10
CA ILE A 527 -23.72 2.06 18.84
C ILE A 527 -24.28 3.43 18.49
N ASN A 528 -23.83 4.02 17.38
CA ASN A 528 -24.41 5.22 16.78
C ASN A 528 -25.45 4.79 15.75
N TYR A 529 -26.72 5.04 16.03
CA TYR A 529 -27.85 4.68 15.18
C TYR A 529 -28.38 5.91 14.45
N ASN A 530 -28.19 5.98 13.13
CA ASN A 530 -28.60 7.14 12.31
C ASN A 530 -29.73 6.84 11.32
N ALA A 531 -30.35 5.66 11.37
CA ALA A 531 -31.35 5.26 10.38
C ALA A 531 -32.59 6.19 10.36
N VAL A 532 -32.95 6.69 9.17
CA VAL A 532 -33.99 7.72 8.98
C VAL A 532 -35.35 7.10 8.64
N ALA A 533 -35.39 5.92 8.03
CA ALA A 533 -36.59 5.37 7.41
C ALA A 533 -37.00 4.00 7.97
N VAL A 534 -38.12 3.95 8.70
CA VAL A 534 -39.17 2.94 8.46
C VAL A 534 -40.50 3.46 8.99
N SER A 535 -41.51 3.59 8.12
CA SER A 535 -42.89 3.64 8.57
C SER A 535 -43.33 2.22 8.96
N ASP A 536 -44.24 2.12 9.94
CA ASP A 536 -44.79 0.89 10.54
C ASP A 536 -45.26 -0.19 9.52
N ALA A 537 -45.43 0.17 8.24
CA ALA A 537 -46.05 -0.68 7.21
C ALA A 537 -45.11 -1.68 6.51
N SER A 538 -43.79 -1.50 6.56
CA SER A 538 -42.83 -2.41 5.91
C SER A 538 -42.10 -3.33 6.88
N TYR A 539 -42.29 -3.14 8.20
CA TYR A 539 -41.79 -4.06 9.21
C TYR A 539 -42.79 -5.20 9.39
N THR A 540 -42.89 -6.10 8.41
CA THR A 540 -43.32 -7.45 8.78
C THR A 540 -42.24 -7.96 9.72
N ALA A 541 -42.60 -8.36 10.94
CA ALA A 541 -41.75 -9.23 11.73
C ALA A 541 -41.42 -10.42 10.83
N SER A 542 -40.32 -10.34 10.09
CA SER A 542 -39.90 -11.41 9.22
C SER A 542 -39.52 -12.47 10.22
N THR A 543 -40.34 -13.53 10.30
CA THR A 543 -39.80 -14.85 10.55
C THR A 543 -38.53 -14.91 9.73
N SER A 544 -37.38 -14.87 10.41
CA SER A 544 -36.10 -15.08 9.78
C SER A 544 -36.27 -16.23 8.77
N PRO A 545 -35.84 -16.07 7.50
CA PRO A 545 -35.86 -17.19 6.55
C PRO A 545 -35.08 -18.41 7.08
N TYR A 546 -34.23 -18.19 8.10
CA TYR A 546 -33.56 -19.20 8.88
C TYR A 546 -34.20 -19.27 10.26
N GLY A 547 -34.99 -20.31 10.50
CA GLY A 547 -35.65 -20.58 11.77
C GLY A 547 -34.65 -20.80 12.90
N ASP A 548 -34.13 -19.70 13.45
CA ASP A 548 -33.42 -19.73 14.70
C ASP A 548 -34.48 -19.69 15.80
N SER A 549 -34.53 -20.80 16.54
CA SER A 549 -35.21 -20.91 17.81
C SER A 549 -34.79 -19.76 18.72
N LYS A 550 -35.46 -19.62 19.88
CA LYS A 550 -34.97 -18.83 21.02
C LYS A 550 -33.64 -19.40 21.57
N ALA A 551 -32.66 -19.66 20.70
CA ALA A 551 -31.32 -20.06 21.03
C ALA A 551 -30.71 -18.87 21.75
N GLU A 552 -30.55 -19.04 23.06
CA GLU A 552 -29.48 -18.54 23.94
C GLU A 552 -28.41 -17.70 23.22
N ASN A 553 -28.79 -16.55 22.68
CA ASN A 553 -27.90 -15.62 21.99
C ASN A 553 -27.43 -14.64 23.06
N GLN A 554 -26.56 -15.12 23.92
CA GLN A 554 -25.78 -14.26 24.79
C GLN A 554 -24.87 -13.43 23.87
N ALA A 555 -25.22 -12.16 23.64
CA ALA A 555 -24.17 -11.16 23.46
C ALA A 555 -23.21 -11.37 24.64
N GLY A 556 -21.97 -11.74 24.32
CA GLY A 556 -21.01 -12.24 25.30
C GLY A 556 -20.81 -11.27 26.45
N ASN A 557 -20.31 -11.82 27.58
CA ASN A 557 -19.75 -11.09 28.71
C ASN A 557 -19.37 -9.66 28.34
N SER A 558 -20.21 -8.72 28.73
CA SER A 558 -20.02 -7.30 28.45
C SER A 558 -18.74 -6.78 29.09
N VAL A 559 -18.17 -5.75 28.45
CA VAL A 559 -17.34 -4.74 29.10
C VAL A 559 -17.99 -4.36 30.43
N ALA A 560 -17.21 -4.22 31.50
CA ALA A 560 -17.69 -3.86 32.84
C ALA A 560 -18.58 -2.60 32.92
N GLY A 561 -18.71 -1.83 31.81
CA GLY A 561 -19.50 -0.61 31.68
C GLY A 561 -20.83 -0.72 30.90
N GLY A 562 -21.20 -1.84 30.27
CA GLY A 562 -22.41 -1.95 29.43
C GLY A 562 -22.36 -1.18 28.10
N ILE A 563 -23.43 -1.22 27.31
CA ILE A 563 -23.55 -0.60 25.98
C ILE A 563 -24.23 0.76 26.07
N THR A 564 -23.70 1.75 25.33
CA THR A 564 -24.32 3.06 25.08
C THR A 564 -24.91 3.11 23.67
N LEU A 565 -26.22 3.36 23.57
CA LEU A 565 -26.92 3.54 22.30
C LEU A 565 -27.13 5.04 22.05
N ARG A 566 -26.47 5.59 21.03
CA ARG A 566 -26.63 6.97 20.57
C ARG A 566 -27.60 7.03 19.40
N ILE A 567 -28.65 7.81 19.55
CA ILE A 567 -29.67 8.02 18.53
C ILE A 567 -29.38 9.33 17.81
N GLY A 568 -29.13 9.24 16.50
CA GLY A 568 -28.76 10.35 15.63
C GLY A 568 -29.88 11.36 15.39
N GLU A 569 -29.51 12.52 14.83
CA GLU A 569 -30.39 13.69 14.69
C GLU A 569 -31.67 13.44 13.88
N ASN A 570 -31.55 12.61 12.84
CA ASN A 570 -32.58 12.37 11.83
C ASN A 570 -33.43 11.11 12.11
N VAL A 571 -33.15 10.39 13.20
CA VAL A 571 -33.86 9.15 13.53
C VAL A 571 -35.29 9.47 13.95
N ARG A 572 -36.25 8.86 13.25
CA ARG A 572 -37.69 9.01 13.55
C ARG A 572 -38.31 7.74 14.14
N TYR A 573 -37.69 6.59 13.93
CA TYR A 573 -38.20 5.29 14.34
C TYR A 573 -37.03 4.41 14.80
N ILE A 574 -37.24 3.63 15.87
CA ILE A 574 -36.28 2.67 16.39
C ILE A 574 -36.97 1.29 16.41
N PRO A 575 -36.53 0.31 15.59
CA PRO A 575 -37.15 -1.00 15.57
C PRO A 575 -36.87 -1.78 16.86
N GLU A 576 -37.81 -2.61 17.30
CA GLU A 576 -37.62 -3.51 18.47
C GLU A 576 -36.37 -4.39 18.34
N SER A 577 -35.96 -4.72 17.11
CA SER A 577 -34.81 -5.56 16.81
C SER A 577 -33.48 -4.99 17.29
N ILE A 578 -33.35 -3.67 17.42
CA ILE A 578 -32.13 -3.08 17.97
C ILE A 578 -31.94 -3.52 19.43
N PHE A 579 -33.03 -3.73 20.18
CA PHE A 579 -32.99 -4.01 21.61
C PHE A 579 -32.84 -5.51 21.92
N TYR A 580 -33.21 -6.42 21.02
CA TYR A 580 -33.08 -7.87 21.24
C TYR A 580 -31.64 -8.32 21.50
N ASN A 581 -30.65 -7.54 21.05
CA ASN A 581 -29.23 -7.90 21.13
C ASN A 581 -28.47 -7.12 22.21
N LEU A 582 -29.14 -6.22 22.94
CA LEU A 582 -28.50 -5.32 23.90
C LEU A 582 -28.79 -5.76 25.35
N VAL A 583 -28.41 -7.00 25.67
CA VAL A 583 -28.60 -7.61 27.01
C VAL A 583 -27.90 -6.81 28.13
N HIS A 584 -26.94 -5.95 27.76
CA HIS A 584 -26.20 -5.06 28.65
C HIS A 584 -26.35 -3.57 28.30
N LEU A 585 -27.49 -3.17 27.71
CA LEU A 585 -27.80 -1.75 27.50
C LEU A 585 -27.76 -1.01 28.83
N LYS A 586 -26.97 0.06 28.91
CA LYS A 586 -26.83 0.87 30.13
C LYS A 586 -27.24 2.32 29.90
N ASN A 587 -26.88 2.88 28.76
CA ASN A 587 -27.15 4.27 28.44
C ASN A 587 -27.85 4.38 27.09
N ILE A 588 -28.85 5.26 27.00
CA ILE A 588 -29.44 5.70 25.74
C ILE A 588 -29.29 7.21 25.66
N GLU A 589 -28.63 7.69 24.62
CA GLU A 589 -28.36 9.11 24.37
C GLU A 589 -29.13 9.55 23.13
N PHE A 590 -30.04 10.51 23.29
CA PHE A 590 -30.78 11.09 22.17
C PHE A 590 -30.13 12.40 21.73
N ASN A 591 -29.48 12.42 20.58
CA ASN A 591 -28.94 13.65 19.99
C ASN A 591 -29.93 14.33 19.02
N ALA A 592 -31.22 13.98 19.07
CA ALA A 592 -32.25 14.42 18.13
C ALA A 592 -32.53 15.94 18.17
N LYS A 593 -32.80 16.56 17.01
CA LYS A 593 -33.38 17.93 16.92
C LYS A 593 -34.83 17.99 17.41
N SER A 594 -35.53 16.86 17.40
CA SER A 594 -36.88 16.72 17.97
C SER A 594 -37.21 15.26 18.19
N LEU A 595 -37.66 14.91 19.40
CA LEU A 595 -38.42 13.70 19.62
C LEU A 595 -39.85 13.99 19.11
N ASN A 596 -40.18 13.80 17.83
CA ASN A 596 -41.53 14.12 17.34
C ASN A 596 -42.21 12.96 16.62
N GLU A 597 -43.49 12.81 16.95
CA GLU A 597 -44.49 11.85 16.50
C GLU A 597 -44.05 10.38 16.52
N LYS A 598 -44.36 9.73 17.64
CA LYS A 598 -44.44 8.27 17.76
C LYS A 598 -43.12 7.52 17.50
N ILE A 599 -42.28 7.39 18.53
CA ILE A 599 -41.39 6.21 18.65
C ILE A 599 -42.28 5.00 19.02
N TYR A 600 -43.29 4.67 18.19
CA TYR A 600 -44.12 3.49 18.38
C TYR A 600 -43.47 2.36 17.62
N THR A 601 -43.36 1.24 18.30
CA THR A 601 -43.38 -0.08 17.70
C THR A 601 -44.85 -0.43 17.49
N SER A 602 -45.22 -0.97 16.32
CA SER A 602 -46.59 -1.37 16.04
C SER A 602 -47.11 -2.31 17.14
N SER A 603 -48.05 -1.84 17.95
CA SER A 603 -48.97 -2.59 18.83
C SER A 603 -48.48 -3.17 20.17
N THR A 604 -47.19 -3.14 20.53
CA THR A 604 -46.70 -3.51 21.88
C THR A 604 -45.52 -2.64 22.29
N THR A 605 -45.66 -1.92 23.41
CA THR A 605 -44.64 -1.17 24.17
C THR A 605 -43.17 -1.33 23.71
N PRO A 606 -42.54 -0.32 23.04
CA PRO A 606 -41.20 -0.42 22.43
C PRO A 606 -40.10 -0.83 23.41
N TRP A 607 -40.25 -0.33 24.63
CA TRP A 607 -39.28 -0.45 25.70
C TRP A 607 -39.45 -1.71 26.54
N TYR A 608 -40.49 -2.51 26.28
CA TYR A 608 -40.74 -3.75 27.01
C TYR A 608 -39.59 -4.75 26.82
N ASN A 609 -39.03 -4.81 25.61
CA ASN A 609 -37.87 -5.65 25.33
C ASN A 609 -36.54 -5.03 25.77
N ALA A 610 -36.42 -3.69 25.77
CA ALA A 610 -35.30 -3.03 26.47
C ALA A 610 -35.33 -3.32 27.99
N GLY A 611 -36.53 -3.57 28.51
CA GLY A 611 -36.83 -4.03 29.86
C GLY A 611 -36.49 -5.49 30.18
N LEU A 612 -36.04 -6.28 29.20
CA LEU A 612 -35.59 -7.66 29.42
C LEU A 612 -34.10 -7.75 29.79
N SER A 613 -33.37 -6.64 29.73
CA SER A 613 -32.03 -6.57 30.31
C SER A 613 -32.15 -6.54 31.83
N GLU A 614 -31.36 -7.37 32.53
CA GLU A 614 -31.20 -7.28 34.00
C GLU A 614 -30.47 -5.98 34.42
N SER A 615 -30.20 -5.08 33.48
CA SER A 615 -29.36 -3.89 33.64
C SER A 615 -30.21 -2.65 33.90
N GLU A 616 -29.76 -1.81 34.84
CA GLU A 616 -30.34 -0.50 35.10
C GLU A 616 -29.99 0.47 33.96
N VAL A 617 -31.02 1.01 33.29
CA VAL A 617 -30.83 1.91 32.13
C VAL A 617 -30.98 3.37 32.53
N THR A 618 -30.07 4.21 32.01
CA THR A 618 -30.14 5.66 32.06
C THR A 618 -30.45 6.22 30.67
N VAL A 619 -31.35 7.21 30.61
CA VAL A 619 -31.67 7.96 29.38
C VAL A 619 -31.15 9.38 29.51
N THR A 620 -30.33 9.80 28.55
CA THR A 620 -29.89 11.19 28.40
C THR A 620 -30.56 11.77 27.16
N ILE A 621 -31.33 12.82 27.36
CA ILE A 621 -31.89 13.63 26.27
C ILE A 621 -30.91 14.77 26.00
N GLY A 622 -30.40 14.83 24.78
CA GLY A 622 -29.43 15.84 24.37
C GLY A 622 -30.01 17.24 24.34
N ASP A 623 -29.11 18.22 24.32
CA ASP A 623 -29.46 19.63 24.48
C ASP A 623 -30.17 20.24 23.26
N ASN A 624 -30.29 19.51 22.14
CA ASN A 624 -31.00 19.97 20.94
C ASN A 624 -32.52 19.65 20.95
N VAL A 625 -33.01 18.89 21.93
CA VAL A 625 -34.43 18.53 22.04
C VAL A 625 -35.19 19.66 22.73
N THR A 626 -36.28 20.13 22.11
CA THR A 626 -37.14 21.18 22.68
C THR A 626 -38.40 20.65 23.37
N GLN A 627 -38.86 19.44 23.02
CA GLN A 627 -40.08 18.85 23.60
C GLN A 627 -39.96 17.33 23.72
N ILE A 628 -40.51 16.77 24.79
CA ILE A 628 -40.66 15.31 24.97
C ILE A 628 -42.14 14.96 24.81
N PRO A 629 -42.53 14.15 23.81
CA PRO A 629 -43.93 13.81 23.56
C PRO A 629 -44.59 13.00 24.68
N ALA A 630 -45.92 13.01 24.67
CA ALA A 630 -46.72 12.10 25.48
C ALA A 630 -46.38 10.63 25.17
N TYR A 631 -46.33 9.80 26.20
CA TYR A 631 -46.03 8.35 26.12
C TYR A 631 -44.65 7.96 25.54
N CYS A 632 -43.72 8.89 25.32
CA CYS A 632 -42.44 8.63 24.63
C CYS A 632 -41.61 7.47 25.21
N PHE A 633 -41.52 7.38 26.54
CA PHE A 633 -40.80 6.36 27.30
C PHE A 633 -41.74 5.48 28.14
N ALA A 634 -43.04 5.48 27.84
CA ALA A 634 -43.99 4.72 28.62
C ALA A 634 -43.65 3.21 28.55
N TYR A 635 -43.85 2.50 29.66
CA TYR A 635 -43.60 1.07 29.82
C TYR A 635 -42.12 0.65 29.73
N PHE A 636 -41.18 1.58 29.85
CA PHE A 636 -39.75 1.26 29.96
C PHE A 636 -39.41 0.78 31.38
N THR A 637 -39.58 -0.52 31.64
CA THR A 637 -39.48 -1.10 32.98
C THR A 637 -38.06 -1.14 33.56
N SER A 638 -37.01 -1.06 32.74
CA SER A 638 -35.60 -1.00 33.22
C SER A 638 -35.05 0.43 33.33
N LEU A 639 -35.82 1.46 32.96
CA LEU A 639 -35.40 2.85 33.08
C LEU A 639 -35.34 3.28 34.55
N LYS A 640 -34.15 3.64 35.04
CA LYS A 640 -33.90 4.11 36.42
C LYS A 640 -33.71 5.61 36.52
N GLN A 641 -32.96 6.19 35.58
CA GLN A 641 -32.60 7.60 35.63
C GLN A 641 -32.84 8.26 34.27
N ALA A 642 -33.31 9.49 34.29
CA ALA A 642 -33.47 10.31 33.09
C ALA A 642 -32.81 11.69 33.30
N SER A 643 -32.04 12.13 32.32
CA SER A 643 -31.36 13.42 32.35
C SER A 643 -31.77 14.24 31.14
N ILE A 644 -32.52 15.32 31.36
CA ILE A 644 -33.19 16.11 30.34
C ILE A 644 -32.33 17.31 29.94
N GLY A 645 -32.13 17.49 28.63
CA GLY A 645 -31.31 18.56 28.06
C GLY A 645 -31.85 19.97 28.32
N ALA A 646 -30.95 20.95 28.22
CA ALA A 646 -31.18 22.32 28.64
C ALA A 646 -32.25 23.07 27.83
N LEU A 647 -32.49 22.69 26.57
CA LEU A 647 -33.46 23.34 25.69
C LEU A 647 -34.88 22.76 25.79
N VAL A 648 -35.11 21.71 26.59
CA VAL A 648 -36.44 21.12 26.71
C VAL A 648 -37.39 22.08 27.41
N GLU A 649 -38.48 22.43 26.74
CA GLU A 649 -39.51 23.35 27.21
C GLU A 649 -40.68 22.61 27.86
N SER A 650 -41.00 21.40 27.40
CA SER A 650 -42.13 20.63 27.93
C SER A 650 -41.97 19.11 27.85
N ILE A 651 -42.60 18.42 28.80
CA ILE A 651 -42.76 16.97 28.85
C ILE A 651 -44.25 16.63 28.78
N GLY A 652 -44.61 15.82 27.79
CA GLY A 652 -45.97 15.41 27.52
C GLY A 652 -46.55 14.47 28.57
N ASN A 653 -47.88 14.41 28.62
CA ASN A 653 -48.61 13.54 29.51
C ASN A 653 -48.17 12.07 29.36
N GLN A 654 -47.98 11.35 30.48
CA GLN A 654 -47.61 9.93 30.49
C GLN A 654 -46.28 9.62 29.79
N ALA A 655 -45.41 10.61 29.52
CA ALA A 655 -44.13 10.41 28.83
C ALA A 655 -43.29 9.28 29.45
N PHE A 656 -43.24 9.15 30.77
CA PHE A 656 -42.50 8.11 31.50
C PHE A 656 -43.43 7.20 32.31
N ALA A 657 -44.69 7.05 31.90
CA ALA A 657 -45.65 6.23 32.63
C ALA A 657 -45.28 4.74 32.64
N GLN A 658 -45.56 4.03 33.73
CA GLN A 658 -45.26 2.59 33.86
C GLN A 658 -43.78 2.24 33.67
N THR A 659 -42.88 3.15 34.06
CA THR A 659 -41.43 2.93 34.13
C THR A 659 -41.00 2.62 35.57
N SER A 660 -39.75 2.17 35.77
CA SER A 660 -39.13 2.04 37.10
C SER A 660 -38.28 3.26 37.48
N LEU A 661 -38.63 4.44 36.94
CA LEU A 661 -37.84 5.66 37.08
C LEU A 661 -37.74 6.06 38.56
N GLU A 662 -36.51 6.19 39.04
CA GLU A 662 -36.15 6.59 40.40
C GLU A 662 -35.87 8.09 40.49
N SER A 663 -35.18 8.65 39.50
CA SER A 663 -34.90 10.09 39.46
C SER A 663 -34.94 10.66 38.04
N ILE A 664 -35.31 11.93 37.95
CA ILE A 664 -35.27 12.72 36.72
C ILE A 664 -34.68 14.10 36.98
N THR A 665 -33.62 14.43 36.25
CA THR A 665 -32.95 15.73 36.30
C THR A 665 -33.36 16.57 35.09
N MET A 666 -33.84 17.79 35.29
CA MET A 666 -34.33 18.64 34.20
C MET A 666 -34.20 20.14 34.48
N PRO A 667 -34.29 21.01 33.46
CA PRO A 667 -34.35 22.46 33.65
C PRO A 667 -35.54 22.91 34.50
N LYS A 668 -35.36 23.95 35.33
CA LYS A 668 -36.44 24.58 36.11
C LYS A 668 -37.60 25.09 35.26
N THR A 669 -37.35 25.44 34.00
CA THR A 669 -38.32 26.01 33.06
C THR A 669 -39.28 24.99 32.44
N VAL A 670 -38.96 23.70 32.53
CA VAL A 670 -39.72 22.62 31.87
C VAL A 670 -41.15 22.55 32.42
N GLN A 671 -42.12 22.55 31.51
CA GLN A 671 -43.54 22.35 31.81
C GLN A 671 -43.92 20.87 31.74
N TYR A 672 -44.63 20.35 32.75
CA TYR A 672 -45.09 18.95 32.80
C TYR A 672 -46.37 18.81 33.62
N THR A 673 -47.06 17.67 33.48
CA THR A 673 -48.21 17.28 34.32
C THR A 673 -47.83 16.24 35.36
N ALA A 674 -48.60 16.12 36.45
CA ALA A 674 -48.37 15.10 37.49
C ALA A 674 -48.37 13.65 36.96
N SER A 675 -48.98 13.43 35.80
CA SER A 675 -49.05 12.16 35.10
C SER A 675 -47.89 11.93 34.12
N SER A 676 -46.92 12.84 34.01
CA SER A 676 -45.80 12.74 33.05
C SER A 676 -44.76 11.69 33.45
N PHE A 677 -44.66 11.35 34.73
CA PHE A 677 -43.73 10.36 35.28
C PHE A 677 -44.33 9.68 36.53
N PRO A 678 -43.74 8.57 37.03
CA PRO A 678 -44.24 7.88 38.21
C PRO A 678 -44.19 8.77 39.46
N ALA A 679 -45.19 8.66 40.33
CA ALA A 679 -45.25 9.44 41.57
C ALA A 679 -44.09 9.12 42.54
N SER A 680 -43.42 7.98 42.35
CA SER A 680 -42.24 7.55 43.11
C SER A 680 -40.92 8.18 42.64
N ALA A 681 -40.88 8.81 41.45
CA ALA A 681 -39.66 9.37 40.90
C ALA A 681 -39.30 10.70 41.58
N GLU A 682 -38.05 10.86 42.00
CA GLU A 682 -37.50 12.11 42.48
C GLU A 682 -37.30 13.10 41.32
N VAL A 683 -37.84 14.30 41.45
CA VAL A 683 -37.74 15.35 40.43
C VAL A 683 -36.71 16.40 40.85
N ILE A 684 -35.57 16.41 40.17
CA ILE A 684 -34.46 17.33 40.42
C ILE A 684 -34.48 18.44 39.37
N LYS A 685 -34.66 19.69 39.80
CA LYS A 685 -34.73 20.86 38.92
C LYS A 685 -33.48 21.71 39.02
N LEU A 686 -32.80 21.90 37.90
CA LEU A 686 -31.53 22.60 37.80
C LEU A 686 -31.64 23.89 36.98
N ASP A 687 -30.76 24.86 37.24
CA ASP A 687 -30.61 26.04 36.39
C ASP A 687 -30.02 25.66 35.02
N THR A 688 -30.13 26.56 34.04
CA THR A 688 -29.49 26.41 32.73
C THR A 688 -28.56 27.58 32.49
N PHE A 689 -27.40 27.30 31.92
CA PHE A 689 -26.35 28.29 31.63
C PHE A 689 -26.06 28.36 30.14
N THR A 690 -25.70 29.54 29.66
CA THR A 690 -25.38 29.81 28.26
C THR A 690 -23.87 29.68 28.05
N ILE A 691 -23.49 28.91 27.05
CA ILE A 691 -22.11 28.75 26.59
C ILE A 691 -21.94 29.53 25.28
N THR A 692 -21.07 30.52 25.31
CA THR A 692 -20.73 31.37 24.16
C THR A 692 -19.32 31.08 23.70
N TYR A 693 -19.09 30.99 22.39
CA TYR A 693 -17.77 30.77 21.81
C TYR A 693 -17.30 32.01 21.06
N ASN A 694 -16.12 32.51 21.44
CA ASN A 694 -15.38 33.51 20.69
C ASN A 694 -14.16 32.83 20.06
N SER A 695 -14.23 32.55 18.76
CA SER A 695 -13.14 31.89 18.01
C SER A 695 -11.91 32.78 17.81
N ASN A 696 -11.93 34.05 18.26
CA ASN A 696 -10.85 35.02 18.05
C ASN A 696 -10.39 35.09 16.58
N GLY A 697 -11.36 35.10 15.66
CA GLY A 697 -11.15 35.17 14.22
C GLY A 697 -10.94 33.83 13.51
N GLY A 698 -11.20 32.70 14.17
CA GLY A 698 -11.37 31.39 13.50
C GLY A 698 -12.82 31.13 13.07
N SER A 699 -13.11 29.91 12.61
CA SER A 699 -14.46 29.46 12.24
C SER A 699 -15.48 29.69 13.37
N GLU A 700 -16.70 30.09 13.01
CA GLU A 700 -17.78 30.33 13.97
C GLU A 700 -18.25 29.04 14.65
N ILE A 701 -18.61 29.14 15.93
CA ILE A 701 -19.19 28.04 16.72
C ILE A 701 -20.47 28.55 17.37
N THR A 702 -21.57 27.81 17.17
CA THR A 702 -22.89 28.18 17.66
C THR A 702 -22.95 28.11 19.19
N SER A 703 -23.43 29.18 19.82
CA SER A 703 -23.68 29.22 21.26
C SER A 703 -24.88 28.33 21.63
N HIS A 704 -24.82 27.67 22.77
CA HIS A 704 -25.88 26.75 23.21
C HIS A 704 -26.08 26.83 24.74
N LYS A 705 -27.08 26.13 25.26
CA LYS A 705 -27.34 26.04 26.70
C LYS A 705 -26.95 24.68 27.24
N ILE A 706 -26.49 24.67 28.49
CA ILE A 706 -26.18 23.45 29.24
C ILE A 706 -26.88 23.48 30.60
N LEU A 707 -27.23 22.31 31.12
CA LEU A 707 -27.81 22.17 32.46
C LEU A 707 -26.73 22.39 33.52
N GLN A 708 -27.08 23.04 34.64
CA GLN A 708 -26.20 23.24 35.78
C GLN A 708 -25.54 21.91 36.21
N ASP A 709 -24.29 22.00 36.66
CA ASP A 709 -23.46 20.91 37.18
C ASP A 709 -23.07 19.83 36.14
N ARG A 710 -23.39 20.03 34.86
CA ARG A 710 -22.88 19.17 33.78
C ARG A 710 -21.50 19.63 33.30
N MET A 711 -20.69 18.65 32.89
CA MET A 711 -19.43 18.91 32.17
C MET A 711 -19.72 19.39 30.76
N LEU A 712 -18.96 20.38 30.30
CA LEU A 712 -19.03 20.83 28.92
C LEU A 712 -18.27 19.84 28.02
N THR A 713 -18.91 19.33 26.97
CA THR A 713 -18.20 18.58 25.94
C THR A 713 -17.33 19.54 25.14
N LYS A 714 -16.04 19.21 24.99
CA LYS A 714 -15.12 20.01 24.16
C LYS A 714 -15.66 20.10 22.73
N PRO A 715 -15.86 21.32 22.17
CA PRO A 715 -16.32 21.46 20.78
C PRO A 715 -15.19 21.06 19.82
N ASP A 716 -15.56 20.83 18.56
CA ASP A 716 -14.58 20.70 17.48
C ASP A 716 -13.64 21.91 17.46
N ASN A 717 -12.36 21.66 17.21
CA ASN A 717 -11.37 22.72 17.17
C ASN A 717 -11.75 23.69 16.02
N PRO A 718 -11.88 24.99 16.29
CA PRO A 718 -12.09 25.94 15.22
C PRO A 718 -10.87 25.96 14.29
N THR A 719 -11.07 26.38 13.06
CA THR A 719 -9.99 26.54 12.08
C THR A 719 -9.68 28.02 11.84
N LYS A 720 -8.40 28.34 11.63
CA LYS A 720 -7.93 29.69 11.30
C LYS A 720 -6.67 29.60 10.45
N ASP A 721 -6.71 30.16 9.24
CA ASP A 721 -5.63 30.02 8.26
C ASP A 721 -4.29 30.55 8.78
N GLY A 722 -3.25 29.72 8.69
CA GLY A 722 -1.90 30.05 9.15
C GLY A 722 -1.66 29.87 10.66
N PHE A 723 -2.63 29.35 11.41
CA PHE A 723 -2.51 29.10 12.85
C PHE A 723 -2.88 27.66 13.22
N THR A 724 -2.25 27.13 14.26
CA THR A 724 -2.66 25.89 14.94
C THR A 724 -3.48 26.28 16.16
N PHE A 725 -4.64 25.64 16.33
CA PHE A 725 -5.49 25.83 17.51
C PHE A 725 -4.75 25.37 18.77
N ALA A 726 -4.59 26.26 19.74
CA ALA A 726 -3.79 26.02 20.94
C ALA A 726 -4.63 25.64 22.16
N GLY A 727 -5.93 25.96 22.19
CA GLY A 727 -6.80 25.63 23.31
C GLY A 727 -7.93 26.63 23.53
N TRP A 728 -8.83 26.31 24.47
CA TRP A 728 -9.93 27.18 24.90
C TRP A 728 -9.62 27.82 26.25
N TYR A 729 -9.95 29.09 26.39
CA TYR A 729 -9.68 29.89 27.59
C TYR A 729 -10.97 30.50 28.14
N SER A 730 -11.04 30.67 29.45
CA SER A 730 -12.21 31.23 30.15
C SER A 730 -12.23 32.76 30.21
N ASP A 731 -11.14 33.40 29.79
CA ASP A 731 -10.94 34.85 29.76
C ASP A 731 -10.45 35.34 28.38
N ALA A 732 -10.76 36.59 28.05
CA ALA A 732 -10.43 37.19 26.75
C ALA A 732 -8.92 37.41 26.57
N GLU A 733 -8.19 37.52 27.67
CA GLU A 733 -6.74 37.74 27.75
C GLU A 733 -5.94 36.44 27.54
N LEU A 734 -6.61 35.29 27.42
CA LEU A 734 -6.03 33.96 27.20
C LEU A 734 -5.05 33.55 28.31
N THR A 735 -5.40 33.87 29.56
CA THR A 735 -4.55 33.59 30.74
C THR A 735 -4.94 32.33 31.50
N THR A 736 -6.21 31.94 31.47
CA THR A 736 -6.78 30.81 32.19
C THR A 736 -7.41 29.81 31.22
N GLU A 737 -6.68 28.73 30.94
CA GLU A 737 -7.17 27.63 30.11
C GLU A 737 -8.42 27.02 30.74
N TYR A 738 -9.42 26.72 29.92
CA TYR A 738 -10.68 26.15 30.38
C TYR A 738 -10.53 24.65 30.60
N ASP A 739 -10.83 24.19 31.82
CA ASP A 739 -10.84 22.77 32.15
C ASP A 739 -12.20 22.14 31.85
N PHE A 740 -12.25 21.31 30.81
CA PHE A 740 -13.47 20.57 30.42
C PHE A 740 -13.83 19.44 31.40
N ASN A 741 -13.01 19.18 32.42
CA ASN A 741 -13.30 18.20 33.47
C ASN A 741 -14.06 18.81 34.67
N GLU A 742 -14.26 20.13 34.69
CA GLU A 742 -15.01 20.83 35.74
C GLU A 742 -16.46 21.10 35.30
N PRO A 743 -17.44 21.00 36.21
CA PRO A 743 -18.84 21.24 35.90
C PRO A 743 -19.14 22.73 35.66
N VAL A 744 -20.10 22.99 34.76
CA VAL A 744 -20.59 24.35 34.49
C VAL A 744 -21.53 24.81 35.59
N THR A 745 -21.16 25.89 36.28
CA THR A 745 -21.89 26.46 37.42
C THR A 745 -22.42 27.88 37.17
N SER A 746 -22.13 28.49 36.01
CA SER A 746 -22.64 29.80 35.57
C SER A 746 -22.50 29.95 34.04
N ASP A 747 -23.00 31.05 33.45
CA ASP A 747 -22.77 31.36 32.03
C ASP A 747 -21.28 31.48 31.71
N VAL A 748 -20.81 30.86 30.62
CA VAL A 748 -19.39 30.82 30.22
C VAL A 748 -19.21 31.39 28.82
N THR A 749 -18.17 32.21 28.62
CA THR A 749 -17.66 32.56 27.28
C THR A 749 -16.27 31.97 27.11
N LEU A 750 -16.08 31.12 26.11
CA LEU A 750 -14.80 30.49 25.78
C LEU A 750 -14.10 31.21 24.63
N TYR A 751 -12.81 31.46 24.80
CA TYR A 751 -11.96 32.18 23.85
C TYR A 751 -10.91 31.26 23.25
N ALA A 752 -10.85 31.16 21.93
CA ALA A 752 -9.87 30.33 21.24
C ALA A 752 -8.48 30.97 21.25
N SER A 753 -7.46 30.18 21.58
CA SER A 753 -6.05 30.55 21.47
C SER A 753 -5.40 29.92 20.23
N TRP A 754 -4.39 30.60 19.70
CA TRP A 754 -3.79 30.27 18.42
C TRP A 754 -2.27 30.39 18.48
N THR A 755 -1.57 29.37 17.99
CA THR A 755 -0.12 29.41 17.74
C THR A 755 0.11 29.68 16.27
N VAL A 756 0.93 30.68 15.93
CA VAL A 756 1.32 30.94 14.53
C VAL A 756 2.08 29.71 14.02
N ASN A 757 1.69 29.20 12.85
CA ASN A 757 2.47 28.18 12.17
C ASN A 757 3.75 28.85 11.67
N ASN A 758 4.88 28.63 12.36
CA ASN A 758 6.17 29.20 11.97
C ASN A 758 6.52 28.76 10.55
N THR A 759 6.32 29.66 9.59
CA THR A 759 6.75 29.54 8.21
C THR A 759 8.08 30.24 8.02
N ASP A 760 9.07 29.87 8.85
CA ASP A 760 10.48 30.15 8.57
C ASP A 760 11.14 28.88 8.03
N ASN A 761 10.66 28.46 6.86
CA ASN A 761 11.44 27.76 5.85
C ASN A 761 10.83 28.12 4.48
N PRO A 762 11.57 28.68 3.51
CA PRO A 762 11.01 29.23 2.27
C PRO A 762 10.71 28.14 1.23
N SER A 763 10.03 27.07 1.65
CA SER A 763 9.53 26.01 0.77
C SER A 763 8.25 25.47 1.38
N ASP A 764 7.15 25.67 0.65
CA ASP A 764 5.80 25.12 0.88
C ASP A 764 4.74 26.16 1.23
N LYS A 765 4.45 27.01 0.24
CA LYS A 765 3.12 27.60 0.06
C LYS A 765 2.40 26.84 -1.04
N HIS A 766 1.51 25.92 -0.67
CA HIS A 766 0.35 25.61 -1.50
C HIS A 766 -0.78 25.10 -0.60
N THR A 767 -1.71 25.99 -0.25
CA THR A 767 -3.14 25.68 -0.37
C THR A 767 -3.87 26.88 -0.96
N SER A 768 -4.93 26.52 -1.65
CA SER A 768 -5.75 27.26 -2.61
C SER A 768 -6.32 28.59 -2.14
N GLU A 769 -5.99 29.65 -2.87
CA GLU A 769 -6.86 30.83 -3.02
C GLU A 769 -6.96 31.16 -4.52
N ASP A 770 -8.18 31.31 -5.01
CA ASP A 770 -8.43 31.82 -6.37
C ASP A 770 -7.81 33.22 -6.52
N LEU A 771 -6.85 33.33 -7.42
CA LEU A 771 -6.12 34.58 -7.65
C LEU A 771 -7.07 35.65 -8.24
N PRO A 772 -6.97 36.93 -7.83
CA PRO A 772 -7.81 37.97 -8.39
C PRO A 772 -7.54 38.14 -9.90
N LEU A 773 -8.58 38.39 -10.70
CA LEU A 773 -8.58 38.38 -12.18
C LEU A 773 -7.39 39.13 -12.84
N TRP A 774 -6.90 40.20 -12.22
CA TRP A 774 -5.76 40.97 -12.72
C TRP A 774 -4.44 40.19 -12.66
N VAL A 775 -4.30 39.25 -11.72
CA VAL A 775 -3.13 38.35 -11.63
C VAL A 775 -3.15 37.35 -12.78
N TYR A 776 -4.31 36.82 -13.18
CA TYR A 776 -4.43 36.01 -14.39
C TYR A 776 -4.07 36.79 -15.66
N ILE A 777 -4.41 38.07 -15.75
CA ILE A 777 -4.03 38.94 -16.88
C ILE A 777 -2.51 39.18 -16.91
N VAL A 778 -1.88 39.37 -15.75
CA VAL A 778 -0.42 39.53 -15.63
C VAL A 778 0.31 38.23 -15.97
N ILE A 779 -0.18 37.07 -15.49
CA ILE A 779 0.36 35.75 -15.84
C ILE A 779 0.21 35.47 -17.33
N LEU A 780 -0.94 35.80 -17.94
CA LEU A 780 -1.16 35.65 -19.39
C LEU A 780 -0.19 36.53 -20.20
N LEU A 781 0.03 37.77 -19.78
CA LEU A 781 1.00 38.68 -20.42
C LEU A 781 2.43 38.19 -20.27
N LEU A 782 2.81 37.67 -19.09
CA LEU A 782 4.13 37.08 -18.85
C LEU A 782 4.32 35.80 -19.68
N CYS A 783 3.28 34.97 -19.84
CA CYS A 783 3.30 33.79 -20.70
C CYS A 783 3.42 34.16 -22.18
N ILE A 784 2.77 35.23 -22.65
CA ILE A 784 2.92 35.73 -24.03
C ILE A 784 4.34 36.26 -24.27
N VAL A 785 4.92 36.96 -23.29
CA VAL A 785 6.30 37.47 -23.37
C VAL A 785 7.31 36.33 -23.32
N MET A 786 7.11 35.32 -22.45
CA MET A 786 7.92 34.10 -22.41
C MET A 786 7.79 33.29 -23.70
N PHE A 787 6.58 33.15 -24.25
CA PHE A 787 6.35 32.45 -25.51
C PHE A 787 7.03 33.19 -26.68
N ALA A 788 6.97 34.52 -26.70
CA ALA A 788 7.69 35.33 -27.68
C ALA A 788 9.21 35.24 -27.54
N LEU A 789 9.75 35.14 -26.31
CA LEU A 789 11.18 34.94 -26.03
C LEU A 789 11.64 33.52 -26.40
N ILE A 790 10.85 32.50 -26.10
CA ILE A 790 11.12 31.10 -26.47
C ILE A 790 11.06 30.95 -27.99
N CYS A 791 10.08 31.56 -28.67
CA CYS A 791 10.03 31.60 -30.14
C CYS A 791 11.23 32.33 -30.77
N LYS A 792 11.91 33.22 -30.04
CA LYS A 792 13.11 33.96 -30.51
C LYS A 792 14.43 33.24 -30.23
N VAL A 793 14.43 32.29 -29.29
CA VAL A 793 15.58 31.42 -28.95
C VAL A 793 15.52 30.11 -29.74
N VAL A 794 14.34 29.76 -30.26
CA VAL A 794 14.10 28.57 -31.11
C VAL A 794 14.13 28.89 -32.62
N LEU A 795 14.09 30.18 -33.01
CA LEU A 795 14.47 30.68 -34.34
C LEU A 795 15.98 30.96 -34.38
#